data_AF-A0A259PII2-F1
#
_entry.id   AF-A0A259PII2-F1
#
_cell.length_a   1.000
_cell.length_b   1.000
_cell.length_c   1.000
_cell.angle_alpha   90.00
_cell.angle_beta   90.00
_cell.angle_gamma   90.00
#
_symmetry.space_group_name_H-M   'P 1'
#
loop_
_entity.id
_entity.type
_entity.pdbx_description
1 polymer ?
#
loop_
_entity_poly.entity_id
_entity_poly.type
_entity_poly.pdbx_seq_one_letter_code
_entity_poly.pdbx_strand_id
1 'polypeptide(L)'
;MMHSFPIGLGCGVPDGPSYEILDCALKNGIRFFDTSTLYSVGALEQLNECLKLNHLERQDIHFSLKLWITAFEKNRQFDYDTFNFRLKENVLNYIQNLQLDYLDSLVIHWPLKVDAEGFPEEFIIEEIWPQLEMLVDCKIVKSIGVSNFNIIELQRLLAVARIKPSSNQIEFSPIAHDLSLTKFCHSHDIQVIGHSPFNFGWKNNSLPLLKNEVIEEIAHKHQKSSAQIILAWVCSHEVMPIPGTKNIHHLKEIAQVPGIKLDAVDIVRMDKLNQEAYCYSDIGEYFGQSRYLKFNIPNVEAKILQENGSFSSTFLYDKDFVEKIKHALTHGAGFVILPEVFQELTDQLIPELEAKQAQTLGRWDGFGAYSKDSLFNSGEAILKLVDDPLISLLTQSLLGWDCKLDNLAASTSRIAPNNYPLGPHQDSPFEQNPGCPLPPPEYPLVLQTILALDAFTEDNGPLYVIPGSHQKRMRVNLPWSGNVPKGIVPNEAIKVIVPAGSAILAVGHIWHGAASNISNKPRRGFLLEYVSSVCEPRERFTTENINDAVLNICSRRLLRLLSDGKRFFYDHPSLLMRYKELLKDKIPAYAKGPKVPQKLEKVIYTAHTHTTGGREGSSSSDDNLLVTALGLPASMGGSADAPNPEQLLGAGFAASFITTLQQLAAQQLIELPSNISINSSVSLGQTPQGLGLAVNLIVEIPGIERAIAQDLITKAKKVCPYCNAVKDNIPIEISLS
;
A
#
# COMPACT_ATOMS: atom_id res chain seq x y z
N MET A 1 -29.91 7.86 -4.88
CA MET A 1 -30.25 6.45 -4.61
C MET A 1 -29.64 5.62 -5.73
N MET A 2 -28.64 4.78 -5.45
CA MET A 2 -28.23 3.76 -6.44
C MET A 2 -29.45 2.89 -6.71
N HIS A 3 -29.83 2.76 -7.99
CA HIS A 3 -30.73 1.67 -8.38
C HIS A 3 -30.02 0.38 -8.00
N SER A 4 -30.60 -0.43 -7.08
CA SER A 4 -29.96 -1.69 -6.70
C SER A 4 -30.08 -2.65 -7.89
N PHE A 5 -29.00 -2.76 -8.67
CA PHE A 5 -28.92 -3.78 -9.70
C PHE A 5 -28.77 -5.14 -9.00
N PRO A 6 -29.57 -6.16 -9.34
CA PRO A 6 -29.51 -7.45 -8.66
C PRO A 6 -28.29 -8.29 -9.08
N ILE A 7 -27.67 -7.95 -10.22
CA ILE A 7 -26.49 -8.63 -10.76
C ILE A 7 -25.78 -7.71 -11.78
N GLY A 8 -24.47 -7.89 -11.93
CA GLY A 8 -23.69 -7.22 -12.96
C GLY A 8 -22.81 -8.17 -13.78
N LEU A 9 -22.10 -7.61 -14.77
CA LEU A 9 -21.13 -8.31 -15.59
C LEU A 9 -19.72 -7.78 -15.29
N GLY A 10 -18.84 -8.67 -14.86
CA GLY A 10 -17.41 -8.39 -14.74
C GLY A 10 -16.72 -8.46 -16.11
N CYS A 11 -16.12 -7.36 -16.55
CA CYS A 11 -15.44 -7.24 -17.85
C CYS A 11 -13.95 -7.61 -17.79
N GLY A 12 -13.40 -7.95 -16.62
CA GLY A 12 -12.03 -8.41 -16.41
C GLY A 12 -11.74 -9.84 -16.89
N VAL A 13 -12.25 -10.22 -18.07
CA VAL A 13 -11.98 -11.51 -18.73
C VAL A 13 -10.76 -11.39 -19.65
N PRO A 14 -10.10 -12.51 -20.03
CA PRO A 14 -9.02 -12.47 -21.01
C PRO A 14 -9.45 -11.74 -22.30
N ASP A 15 -8.62 -10.83 -22.80
CA ASP A 15 -8.89 -9.94 -23.94
C ASP A 15 -10.06 -8.96 -23.79
N GLY A 16 -10.76 -8.96 -22.64
CA GLY A 16 -11.95 -8.14 -22.42
C GLY A 16 -13.22 -8.73 -23.03
N PRO A 17 -14.39 -8.10 -22.82
CA PRO A 17 -15.66 -8.59 -23.34
C PRO A 17 -15.72 -8.42 -24.87
N SER A 18 -16.33 -9.36 -25.59
CA SER A 18 -16.62 -9.21 -27.03
C SER A 18 -17.91 -8.40 -27.24
N TYR A 19 -18.10 -7.90 -28.46
CA TYR A 19 -19.32 -7.18 -28.85
C TYR A 19 -20.57 -8.01 -28.60
N GLU A 20 -20.55 -9.30 -28.97
CA GLU A 20 -21.68 -10.21 -28.82
C GLU A 20 -22.04 -10.46 -27.35
N ILE A 21 -21.04 -10.44 -26.46
CA ILE A 21 -21.26 -10.55 -25.01
C ILE A 21 -21.92 -9.29 -24.47
N LEU A 22 -21.46 -8.10 -24.87
CA LEU A 22 -22.08 -6.84 -24.45
C LEU A 22 -23.54 -6.73 -24.92
N ASP A 23 -23.79 -7.00 -26.21
CA ASP A 23 -25.13 -7.00 -26.78
C ASP A 23 -26.04 -8.03 -26.10
N CYS A 24 -25.57 -9.27 -25.92
CA CYS A 24 -26.35 -10.30 -25.25
C CYS A 24 -26.64 -9.94 -23.78
N ALA A 25 -25.70 -9.28 -23.07
CA ALA A 25 -25.89 -8.87 -21.68
C ALA A 25 -27.04 -7.86 -21.58
N LEU A 26 -27.01 -6.84 -22.45
CA LEU A 26 -28.07 -5.82 -22.52
C LEU A 26 -29.43 -6.42 -22.89
N LYS A 27 -29.48 -7.31 -23.89
CA LYS A 27 -30.70 -8.03 -24.30
C LYS A 27 -31.35 -8.81 -23.17
N ASN A 28 -30.54 -9.38 -22.28
CA ASN A 28 -31.01 -10.20 -21.17
C ASN A 28 -31.15 -9.42 -19.84
N GLY A 29 -31.12 -8.09 -19.88
CA GLY A 29 -31.44 -7.27 -18.70
C GLY A 29 -30.27 -6.95 -17.77
N ILE A 30 -29.03 -7.31 -18.12
CA ILE A 30 -27.86 -6.85 -17.36
C ILE A 30 -27.67 -5.34 -17.59
N ARG A 31 -27.54 -4.60 -16.49
CA ARG A 31 -27.38 -3.13 -16.52
C ARG A 31 -26.18 -2.62 -15.73
N PHE A 32 -25.48 -3.47 -14.98
CA PHE A 32 -24.26 -3.10 -14.27
C PHE A 32 -23.04 -3.72 -14.96
N PHE A 33 -22.08 -2.89 -15.36
CA PHE A 33 -20.84 -3.30 -16.03
C PHE A 33 -19.65 -2.84 -15.20
N ASP A 34 -18.75 -3.77 -14.90
CA ASP A 34 -17.58 -3.54 -14.04
C ASP A 34 -16.29 -3.78 -14.82
N THR A 35 -15.39 -2.81 -14.84
CA THR A 35 -14.07 -2.93 -15.47
C THR A 35 -12.96 -2.29 -14.63
N SER A 36 -11.72 -2.32 -15.11
CA SER A 36 -10.56 -1.72 -14.45
C SER A 36 -9.61 -1.11 -15.47
N THR A 37 -8.83 -0.12 -15.03
CA THR A 37 -7.69 0.41 -15.79
C THR A 37 -6.59 -0.63 -16.04
N LEU A 38 -6.61 -1.77 -15.33
CA LEU A 38 -5.70 -2.90 -15.57
C LEU A 38 -6.22 -3.93 -16.57
N TYR A 39 -7.51 -3.92 -16.90
CA TYR A 39 -8.11 -4.95 -17.72
C TYR A 39 -8.01 -4.57 -19.21
N SER A 40 -8.04 -5.59 -20.07
CA SER A 40 -8.23 -5.34 -21.49
C SER A 40 -9.59 -4.69 -21.71
N VAL A 41 -9.61 -3.65 -22.54
CA VAL A 41 -10.84 -2.94 -22.90
C VAL A 41 -11.76 -3.80 -23.77
N GLY A 42 -11.22 -4.76 -24.53
CA GLY A 42 -12.01 -5.58 -25.45
C GLY A 42 -12.88 -4.71 -26.36
N ALA A 43 -14.18 -5.02 -26.40
CA ALA A 43 -15.18 -4.28 -27.16
C ALA A 43 -15.92 -3.19 -26.35
N LEU A 44 -15.38 -2.73 -25.21
CA LEU A 44 -16.04 -1.74 -24.36
C LEU A 44 -16.24 -0.38 -25.06
N GLU A 45 -15.38 -0.03 -26.02
CA GLU A 45 -15.52 1.20 -26.82
C GLU A 45 -16.78 1.16 -27.72
N GLN A 46 -17.29 -0.03 -28.04
CA GLN A 46 -18.52 -0.25 -28.81
C GLN A 46 -19.78 -0.37 -27.92
N LEU A 47 -19.68 -0.13 -26.61
CA LEU A 47 -20.83 -0.23 -25.69
C LEU A 47 -21.99 0.68 -26.11
N ASN A 48 -21.70 1.90 -26.58
CA ASN A 48 -22.73 2.82 -27.07
C ASN A 48 -23.48 2.30 -28.29
N GLU A 49 -22.83 1.54 -29.16
CA GLU A 49 -23.49 0.90 -30.30
C GLU A 49 -24.44 -0.20 -29.81
N CYS A 50 -23.99 -1.00 -28.85
CA CYS A 50 -24.82 -2.03 -28.22
C CYS A 50 -26.04 -1.42 -27.49
N LEU A 51 -25.87 -0.28 -26.81
CA LEU A 51 -26.98 0.45 -26.17
C LEU A 51 -28.02 0.91 -27.20
N LYS A 52 -27.58 1.55 -28.30
CA LYS A 52 -28.47 1.98 -29.39
C LYS A 52 -29.22 0.81 -30.00
N LEU A 53 -28.53 -0.31 -30.25
CA LEU A 53 -29.13 -1.52 -30.80
C LEU A 53 -30.22 -2.10 -29.89
N ASN A 54 -30.08 -1.92 -28.57
CA ASN A 54 -31.01 -2.42 -27.56
C ASN A 54 -32.05 -1.38 -27.09
N HIS A 55 -32.13 -0.23 -27.76
CA HIS A 55 -33.02 0.88 -27.40
C HIS A 55 -32.83 1.37 -25.95
N LEU A 56 -31.57 1.42 -25.51
CA LEU A 56 -31.17 1.91 -24.18
C LEU A 56 -30.36 3.19 -24.30
N GLU A 57 -30.48 4.04 -23.29
CA GLU A 57 -29.69 5.24 -23.12
C GLU A 57 -28.56 5.02 -22.11
N ARG A 58 -27.56 5.91 -22.09
CA ARG A 58 -26.42 5.83 -21.16
C ARG A 58 -26.87 5.80 -19.69
N GLN A 59 -27.97 6.47 -19.36
CA GLN A 59 -28.52 6.51 -18.00
C GLN A 59 -29.21 5.21 -17.55
N ASP A 60 -29.51 4.29 -18.47
CA ASP A 60 -30.16 3.01 -18.15
C ASP A 60 -29.18 1.97 -17.61
N ILE A 61 -27.87 2.22 -17.74
CA ILE A 61 -26.82 1.34 -17.25
C ILE A 61 -25.95 2.03 -16.21
N HIS A 62 -25.32 1.22 -15.37
CA HIS A 62 -24.28 1.62 -14.44
C HIS A 62 -22.93 1.09 -14.91
N PHE A 63 -22.01 1.99 -15.21
CA PHE A 63 -20.65 1.66 -15.61
C PHE A 63 -19.67 2.00 -14.48
N SER A 64 -19.05 0.96 -13.92
CA SER A 64 -18.10 1.03 -12.83
C SER A 64 -16.67 0.82 -13.32
N LEU A 65 -15.79 1.79 -13.07
CA LEU A 65 -14.38 1.72 -13.38
C LEU A 65 -13.55 1.57 -12.10
N LYS A 66 -12.71 0.54 -12.03
CA LYS A 66 -11.70 0.43 -10.98
C LYS A 66 -10.40 1.12 -11.35
N LEU A 67 -10.02 2.05 -10.51
CA LEU A 67 -8.78 2.77 -10.50
C LEU A 67 -7.67 1.92 -9.85
N TRP A 68 -6.75 1.41 -10.67
CA TRP A 68 -5.44 1.02 -10.16
C TRP A 68 -4.58 2.26 -10.02
N ILE A 69 -4.28 2.65 -8.78
CA ILE A 69 -3.71 3.98 -8.44
C ILE A 69 -2.40 4.26 -9.18
N THR A 70 -1.61 3.22 -9.47
CA THR A 70 -0.30 3.39 -10.10
C THR A 70 -0.35 3.45 -11.62
N ALA A 71 -1.52 3.14 -12.23
CA ALA A 71 -1.70 3.19 -13.68
C ALA A 71 -1.65 4.64 -14.22
N PHE A 72 -1.69 5.65 -13.34
CA PHE A 72 -1.79 7.06 -13.70
C PHE A 72 -0.58 7.91 -13.29
N GLU A 73 0.44 7.32 -12.65
CA GLU A 73 1.61 8.03 -12.08
C GLU A 73 2.93 7.84 -12.87
N LYS A 74 2.93 7.74 -14.20
CA LYS A 74 4.20 7.78 -14.96
C LYS A 74 4.68 9.22 -15.19
N ASN A 75 5.05 9.90 -14.10
CA ASN A 75 6.11 10.93 -13.99
C ASN A 75 6.00 11.64 -12.64
N ARG A 76 6.70 11.14 -11.62
CA ARG A 76 7.08 11.94 -10.46
C ARG A 76 8.38 12.69 -10.77
N GLN A 77 8.26 13.91 -11.22
CA GLN A 77 9.28 14.91 -10.94
C GLN A 77 8.69 15.87 -9.92
N PHE A 78 9.25 15.81 -8.71
CA PHE A 78 9.00 16.68 -7.56
C PHE A 78 7.71 16.48 -6.74
N ASP A 79 7.95 16.38 -5.44
CA ASP A 79 7.05 15.96 -4.35
C ASP A 79 6.05 17.05 -3.90
N TYR A 80 5.65 17.93 -4.83
CA TYR A 80 4.67 19.00 -4.62
C TYR A 80 3.75 19.22 -5.83
N ASP A 81 4.02 18.62 -6.99
CA ASP A 81 3.12 18.76 -8.13
C ASP A 81 1.89 17.86 -7.95
N THR A 82 0.82 18.54 -7.57
CA THR A 82 -0.53 18.07 -7.31
C THR A 82 -0.93 16.89 -8.19
N PHE A 83 -1.13 15.74 -7.56
CA PHE A 83 -1.93 14.61 -8.09
C PHE A 83 -3.25 15.09 -8.73
N ASN A 84 -3.77 16.25 -8.30
CA ASN A 84 -5.00 16.92 -8.78
C ASN A 84 -5.12 17.03 -10.31
N PHE A 85 -4.07 17.44 -11.04
CA PHE A 85 -4.20 17.65 -12.49
C PHE A 85 -4.25 16.33 -13.25
N ARG A 86 -3.43 15.35 -12.83
CA ARG A 86 -3.28 14.10 -13.59
C ARG A 86 -4.41 13.12 -13.38
N LEU A 87 -4.93 12.94 -12.15
CA LEU A 87 -6.03 11.97 -11.94
C LEU A 87 -7.27 12.35 -12.77
N LYS A 88 -7.67 13.62 -12.74
CA LYS A 88 -8.81 14.11 -13.50
C LYS A 88 -8.63 13.95 -15.00
N GLU A 89 -7.49 14.41 -15.54
CA GLU A 89 -7.18 14.27 -16.97
C GLU A 89 -7.15 12.81 -17.40
N ASN A 90 -6.55 11.94 -16.58
CA ASN A 90 -6.47 10.52 -16.86
C ASN A 90 -7.83 9.82 -16.87
N VAL A 91 -8.69 10.15 -15.90
CA VAL A 91 -10.08 9.64 -15.88
C VAL A 91 -10.84 10.15 -17.10
N LEU A 92 -10.69 11.42 -17.47
CA LEU A 92 -11.31 11.98 -18.67
C LEU A 92 -10.80 11.31 -19.95
N ASN A 93 -9.49 11.07 -20.08
CA ASN A 93 -8.90 10.36 -21.20
C ASN A 93 -9.44 8.93 -21.31
N TYR A 94 -9.59 8.23 -20.18
CA TYR A 94 -10.15 6.88 -20.17
C TYR A 94 -11.63 6.88 -20.59
N ILE A 95 -12.43 7.84 -20.07
CA ILE A 95 -13.82 8.06 -20.47
C ILE A 95 -13.92 8.31 -21.98
N GLN A 96 -13.06 9.18 -22.53
CA GLN A 96 -13.01 9.51 -23.95
C GLN A 96 -12.62 8.31 -24.82
N ASN A 97 -11.64 7.52 -24.40
CA ASN A 97 -11.22 6.31 -25.13
C ASN A 97 -12.36 5.28 -25.19
N LEU A 98 -13.13 5.12 -24.11
CA LEU A 98 -14.32 4.28 -24.09
C LEU A 98 -15.55 4.92 -24.78
N GLN A 99 -15.40 6.12 -25.34
CA GLN A 99 -16.47 6.91 -25.95
C GLN A 99 -17.65 7.17 -24.99
N LEU A 100 -17.41 7.24 -23.68
CA LEU A 100 -18.43 7.50 -22.68
C LEU A 100 -18.53 9.01 -22.38
N ASP A 101 -19.69 9.47 -21.90
CA ASP A 101 -19.87 10.85 -21.45
C ASP A 101 -19.47 11.05 -19.99
N TYR A 102 -19.65 10.02 -19.15
CA TYR A 102 -19.39 10.02 -17.71
C TYR A 102 -19.24 8.58 -17.16
N LEU A 103 -18.74 8.45 -15.93
CA LEU A 103 -18.74 7.19 -15.15
C LEU A 103 -19.82 7.22 -14.06
N ASP A 104 -20.51 6.09 -13.84
CA ASP A 104 -21.45 6.02 -12.71
C ASP A 104 -20.72 5.80 -11.39
N SER A 105 -19.68 4.96 -11.37
CA SER A 105 -18.79 4.81 -10.22
C SER A 105 -17.32 4.72 -10.61
N LEU A 106 -16.48 5.37 -9.80
CA LEU A 106 -15.03 5.20 -9.81
C LEU A 106 -14.58 4.57 -8.49
N VAL A 107 -13.93 3.41 -8.57
CA VAL A 107 -13.66 2.55 -7.42
C VAL A 107 -12.15 2.40 -7.23
N ILE A 108 -11.60 2.65 -6.04
CA ILE A 108 -10.20 2.30 -5.74
C ILE A 108 -10.07 0.78 -5.83
N HIS A 109 -9.18 0.27 -6.70
CA HIS A 109 -9.09 -1.18 -6.96
C HIS A 109 -8.52 -1.96 -5.77
N TRP A 110 -7.50 -1.41 -5.11
CA TRP A 110 -6.87 -2.00 -3.93
C TRP A 110 -6.34 -0.87 -3.02
N PRO A 111 -6.31 -1.05 -1.69
CA PRO A 111 -5.62 -0.15 -0.77
C PRO A 111 -4.10 -0.36 -0.83
N LEU A 112 -3.54 -0.24 -2.04
CA LEU A 112 -2.15 -0.51 -2.38
C LEU A 112 -1.62 0.53 -3.36
N LYS A 113 -0.31 0.78 -3.27
CA LYS A 113 0.43 1.65 -4.17
C LYS A 113 1.80 1.03 -4.48
N VAL A 114 2.28 1.26 -5.70
CA VAL A 114 3.64 0.97 -6.15
C VAL A 114 4.18 2.13 -6.95
N ASP A 115 5.49 2.34 -6.93
CA ASP A 115 6.16 3.36 -7.73
C ASP A 115 6.40 2.92 -9.19
N ALA A 116 7.02 3.80 -9.97
CA ALA A 116 7.32 3.56 -11.39
C ALA A 116 8.28 2.39 -11.62
N GLU A 117 9.08 2.02 -10.63
CA GLU A 117 9.99 0.87 -10.67
C GLU A 117 9.34 -0.43 -10.17
N GLY A 118 8.10 -0.35 -9.67
CA GLY A 118 7.33 -1.48 -9.14
C GLY A 118 7.60 -1.77 -7.66
N PHE A 119 8.33 -0.92 -6.93
CA PHE A 119 8.46 -1.08 -5.48
C PHE A 119 7.16 -0.70 -4.79
N PRO A 120 6.79 -1.40 -3.70
CA PRO A 120 5.71 -0.95 -2.85
C PRO A 120 5.88 0.52 -2.47
N GLU A 121 4.79 1.25 -2.49
CA GLU A 121 4.64 2.57 -1.89
C GLU A 121 3.57 2.52 -0.80
N GLU A 122 3.59 3.51 0.09
CA GLU A 122 2.52 3.61 1.06
C GLU A 122 1.23 4.07 0.40
N PHE A 123 0.15 3.38 0.74
CA PHE A 123 -1.20 3.80 0.42
C PHE A 123 -1.74 4.70 1.54
N ILE A 124 -1.92 5.99 1.22
CA ILE A 124 -2.42 7.02 2.12
C ILE A 124 -3.79 7.46 1.62
N ILE A 125 -4.85 6.96 2.27
CA ILE A 125 -6.23 7.22 1.83
C ILE A 125 -6.61 8.69 2.01
N GLU A 126 -6.03 9.36 3.01
CA GLU A 126 -6.22 10.77 3.33
C GLU A 126 -5.74 11.71 2.21
N GLU A 127 -4.74 11.29 1.42
CA GLU A 127 -4.27 12.03 0.25
C GLU A 127 -5.12 11.72 -1.01
N ILE A 128 -5.66 10.50 -1.12
CA ILE A 128 -6.30 10.00 -2.34
C ILE A 128 -7.80 10.31 -2.37
N TRP A 129 -8.50 10.07 -1.25
CA TRP A 129 -9.97 10.15 -1.20
C TRP A 129 -10.50 11.55 -1.52
N PRO A 130 -9.97 12.66 -0.95
CA PRO A 130 -10.47 14.01 -1.27
C PRO A 130 -10.44 14.32 -2.78
N GLN A 131 -9.49 13.75 -3.50
CA GLN A 131 -9.38 13.95 -4.95
C GLN A 131 -10.45 13.19 -5.73
N LEU A 132 -10.85 12.00 -5.25
CA LEU A 132 -12.01 11.29 -5.79
C LEU A 132 -13.30 12.07 -5.53
N GLU A 133 -13.44 12.69 -4.35
CA GLU A 133 -14.59 13.54 -4.06
C GLU A 133 -14.67 14.75 -5.00
N MET A 134 -13.54 15.36 -5.35
CA MET A 134 -13.50 16.44 -6.34
C MET A 134 -13.99 16.00 -7.72
N LEU A 135 -13.78 14.75 -8.13
CA LEU A 135 -14.32 14.23 -9.39
C LEU A 135 -15.85 14.12 -9.36
N VAL A 136 -16.43 13.83 -8.18
CA VAL A 136 -17.88 13.85 -7.96
C VAL A 136 -18.41 15.27 -8.04
N ASP A 137 -17.78 16.21 -7.33
CA ASP A 137 -18.17 17.62 -7.34
C ASP A 137 -18.08 18.22 -8.76
N CYS A 138 -17.09 17.77 -9.56
CA CYS A 138 -16.94 18.13 -10.98
C CYS A 138 -17.91 17.42 -11.93
N LYS A 139 -18.75 16.50 -11.43
CA LYS A 139 -19.70 15.67 -12.21
C LYS A 139 -19.06 14.78 -13.28
N ILE A 140 -17.78 14.44 -13.12
CA ILE A 140 -17.07 13.50 -14.02
C ILE A 140 -17.46 12.06 -13.68
N VAL A 141 -17.65 11.81 -12.39
CA VAL A 141 -18.11 10.53 -11.85
C VAL A 141 -19.34 10.80 -10.98
N LYS A 142 -20.35 9.94 -11.00
CA LYS A 142 -21.55 10.14 -10.16
C LYS A 142 -21.35 9.68 -8.72
N SER A 143 -20.53 8.67 -8.52
CA SER A 143 -20.22 8.09 -7.22
C SER A 143 -18.79 7.55 -7.16
N ILE A 144 -18.29 7.36 -5.94
CA ILE A 144 -16.96 6.83 -5.69
C ILE A 144 -17.05 5.68 -4.69
N GLY A 145 -16.14 4.72 -4.78
CA GLY A 145 -16.15 3.52 -3.96
C GLY A 145 -14.75 2.94 -3.76
N VAL A 146 -14.70 1.80 -3.08
CA VAL A 146 -13.47 1.07 -2.81
C VAL A 146 -13.63 -0.41 -3.18
N SER A 147 -12.52 -1.11 -3.27
CA SER A 147 -12.45 -2.54 -3.53
C SER A 147 -11.33 -3.12 -2.67
N ASN A 148 -11.59 -4.28 -2.07
CA ASN A 148 -10.67 -5.01 -1.21
C ASN A 148 -10.28 -4.26 0.08
N PHE A 149 -11.18 -3.42 0.60
CA PHE A 149 -11.00 -2.77 1.90
C PHE A 149 -11.60 -3.66 2.98
N ASN A 150 -10.82 -3.96 4.01
CA ASN A 150 -11.30 -4.58 5.24
C ASN A 150 -11.88 -3.53 6.21
N ILE A 151 -12.34 -3.97 7.38
CA ILE A 151 -12.97 -3.09 8.37
C ILE A 151 -12.03 -1.99 8.87
N ILE A 152 -10.73 -2.26 9.05
CA ILE A 152 -9.76 -1.25 9.50
C ILE A 152 -9.56 -0.17 8.44
N GLU A 153 -9.35 -0.55 7.19
CA GLU A 153 -9.17 0.42 6.10
C GLU A 153 -10.48 1.20 5.80
N LEU A 154 -11.65 0.58 5.98
CA LEU A 154 -12.94 1.28 5.92
C LEU A 154 -13.11 2.27 7.07
N GLN A 155 -12.77 1.90 8.31
CA GLN A 155 -12.78 2.82 9.45
C GLN A 155 -11.85 4.02 9.20
N ARG A 156 -10.64 3.78 8.67
CA ARG A 156 -9.71 4.85 8.29
C ARG A 156 -10.33 5.80 7.26
N LEU A 157 -10.91 5.23 6.19
CA LEU A 157 -11.57 6.01 5.15
C LEU A 157 -12.76 6.83 5.70
N LEU A 158 -13.65 6.19 6.46
CA LEU A 158 -14.85 6.82 7.00
C LEU A 158 -14.53 7.97 7.99
N ALA A 159 -13.38 7.92 8.66
CA ALA A 159 -12.92 8.98 9.54
C ALA A 159 -12.53 10.28 8.79
N VAL A 160 -12.26 10.21 7.48
CA VAL A 160 -11.82 11.36 6.68
C VAL A 160 -12.75 11.70 5.51
N ALA A 161 -13.64 10.79 5.13
CA ALA A 161 -14.54 10.95 3.99
C ALA A 161 -15.68 11.95 4.28
N ARG A 162 -15.80 12.99 3.45
CA ARG A 162 -17.01 13.83 3.36
C ARG A 162 -18.07 13.14 2.51
N ILE A 163 -17.67 12.56 1.38
CA ILE A 163 -18.51 11.68 0.55
C ILE A 163 -18.12 10.25 0.89
N LYS A 164 -19.02 9.54 1.58
CA LYS A 164 -18.81 8.13 1.95
C LYS A 164 -18.63 7.25 0.70
N PRO A 165 -17.83 6.17 0.79
CA PRO A 165 -17.76 5.19 -0.31
C PRO A 165 -19.15 4.61 -0.56
N SER A 166 -19.60 4.70 -1.80
CA SER A 166 -20.90 4.14 -2.21
C SER A 166 -20.90 2.62 -2.29
N SER A 167 -19.73 2.01 -2.48
CA SER A 167 -19.56 0.56 -2.56
C SER A 167 -18.23 0.08 -1.99
N ASN A 168 -18.20 -1.15 -1.52
CA ASN A 168 -16.99 -1.94 -1.30
C ASN A 168 -17.08 -3.23 -2.12
N GLN A 169 -16.22 -3.36 -3.13
CA GLN A 169 -16.15 -4.57 -3.94
C GLN A 169 -15.16 -5.56 -3.32
N ILE A 170 -15.59 -6.77 -3.00
CA ILE A 170 -14.77 -7.76 -2.29
C ILE A 170 -14.93 -9.15 -2.91
N GLU A 171 -13.95 -10.01 -2.68
CA GLU A 171 -14.10 -11.43 -3.02
C GLU A 171 -15.22 -12.03 -2.16
N PHE A 172 -16.21 -12.65 -2.80
CA PHE A 172 -17.36 -13.17 -2.09
C PHE A 172 -17.90 -14.44 -2.77
N SER A 173 -17.64 -15.58 -2.12
CA SER A 173 -18.07 -16.91 -2.57
C SER A 173 -18.41 -17.80 -1.36
N PRO A 174 -19.12 -18.93 -1.55
CA PRO A 174 -19.42 -19.86 -0.47
C PRO A 174 -18.19 -20.35 0.32
N ILE A 175 -17.00 -20.41 -0.30
CA ILE A 175 -15.76 -20.89 0.34
C ILE A 175 -14.81 -19.77 0.81
N ALA A 176 -15.11 -18.52 0.46
CA ALA A 176 -14.32 -17.35 0.84
C ALA A 176 -15.24 -16.13 0.96
N HIS A 177 -15.64 -15.80 2.19
CA HIS A 177 -16.47 -14.64 2.50
C HIS A 177 -16.29 -14.17 3.94
N ASP A 178 -16.58 -12.88 4.18
CA ASP A 178 -16.58 -12.24 5.50
C ASP A 178 -17.94 -11.58 5.75
N LEU A 179 -18.84 -12.30 6.44
CA LEU A 179 -20.18 -11.78 6.75
C LEU A 179 -20.14 -10.60 7.73
N SER A 180 -19.08 -10.47 8.52
CA SER A 180 -18.89 -9.35 9.43
C SER A 180 -18.59 -8.07 8.67
N LEU A 181 -17.70 -8.14 7.67
CA LEU A 181 -17.42 -7.04 6.76
C LEU A 181 -18.66 -6.63 5.95
N THR A 182 -19.46 -7.60 5.48
CA THR A 182 -20.72 -7.30 4.78
C THR A 182 -21.68 -6.53 5.67
N LYS A 183 -21.93 -7.00 6.89
CA LYS A 183 -22.77 -6.30 7.88
C LYS A 183 -22.23 -4.91 8.21
N PHE A 184 -20.92 -4.76 8.36
CA PHE A 184 -20.28 -3.47 8.60
C PHE A 184 -20.56 -2.49 7.45
N CYS A 185 -20.39 -2.93 6.20
CA CYS A 185 -20.68 -2.14 5.00
C CYS A 185 -22.15 -1.71 4.95
N HIS A 186 -23.08 -2.65 5.12
CA HIS A 186 -24.52 -2.35 5.10
C HIS A 186 -24.91 -1.37 6.19
N SER A 187 -24.34 -1.50 7.39
CA SER A 187 -24.60 -0.53 8.46
C SER A 187 -24.17 0.89 8.06
N HIS A 188 -23.17 1.05 7.20
CA HIS A 188 -22.68 2.35 6.72
C HIS A 188 -23.32 2.82 5.41
N ASP A 189 -24.37 2.15 4.94
CA ASP A 189 -25.02 2.40 3.64
C ASP A 189 -24.04 2.19 2.46
N ILE A 190 -23.08 1.27 2.61
CA ILE A 190 -22.09 0.90 1.59
C ILE A 190 -22.57 -0.36 0.88
N GLN A 191 -22.77 -0.31 -0.44
CA GLN A 191 -23.15 -1.48 -1.22
C GLN A 191 -21.99 -2.48 -1.33
N VAL A 192 -22.24 -3.75 -1.03
CA VAL A 192 -21.25 -4.80 -1.23
C VAL A 192 -21.41 -5.41 -2.63
N ILE A 193 -20.30 -5.48 -3.36
CA ILE A 193 -20.25 -6.05 -4.70
C ILE A 193 -19.30 -7.25 -4.67
N GLY A 194 -19.79 -8.43 -5.03
CA GLY A 194 -19.07 -9.70 -4.94
C GLY A 194 -18.33 -10.02 -6.24
N HIS A 195 -17.00 -9.93 -6.24
CA HIS A 195 -16.17 -10.43 -7.32
C HIS A 195 -15.71 -11.87 -7.06
N SER A 196 -15.24 -12.53 -8.12
CA SER A 196 -14.78 -13.93 -8.09
C SER A 196 -15.74 -14.91 -7.41
N PRO A 197 -17.06 -14.87 -7.72
CA PRO A 197 -18.06 -15.67 -7.01
C PRO A 197 -17.84 -17.19 -7.12
N PHE A 198 -17.08 -17.63 -8.13
CA PHE A 198 -16.75 -19.03 -8.35
C PHE A 198 -15.40 -19.47 -7.76
N ASN A 199 -14.76 -18.63 -6.94
CA ASN A 199 -13.39 -18.80 -6.48
C ASN A 199 -12.41 -19.04 -7.64
N PHE A 200 -12.56 -18.23 -8.68
CA PHE A 200 -11.75 -18.24 -9.89
C PHE A 200 -11.09 -16.87 -10.07
N GLY A 201 -9.80 -16.84 -10.36
CA GLY A 201 -9.02 -15.62 -10.41
C GLY A 201 -7.51 -15.84 -10.38
N TRP A 202 -6.78 -14.88 -9.82
CA TRP A 202 -5.31 -14.75 -9.88
C TRP A 202 -4.52 -16.05 -9.67
N LYS A 203 -4.85 -16.83 -8.64
CA LYS A 203 -4.20 -18.12 -8.35
C LYS A 203 -4.98 -19.34 -8.82
N ASN A 204 -6.29 -19.20 -8.94
CA ASN A 204 -7.18 -20.32 -9.17
C ASN A 204 -7.78 -20.23 -10.56
N ASN A 205 -7.21 -21.00 -11.48
CA ASN A 205 -7.72 -21.15 -12.85
C ASN A 205 -8.60 -22.41 -13.00
N SER A 206 -9.05 -22.98 -11.88
CA SER A 206 -9.94 -24.13 -11.85
C SER A 206 -11.28 -23.74 -11.22
N LEU A 207 -12.33 -24.55 -11.48
CA LEU A 207 -13.69 -24.31 -10.98
C LEU A 207 -14.18 -25.46 -10.07
N PRO A 208 -13.41 -25.88 -9.05
CA PRO A 208 -13.78 -27.01 -8.20
C PRO A 208 -15.05 -26.74 -7.40
N LEU A 209 -15.34 -25.47 -7.11
CA LEU A 209 -16.53 -25.04 -6.41
C LEU A 209 -17.82 -25.43 -7.14
N LEU A 210 -17.81 -25.47 -8.48
CA LEU A 210 -18.98 -25.91 -9.26
C LEU A 210 -19.30 -27.39 -9.07
N LYS A 211 -18.35 -28.17 -8.53
CA LYS A 211 -18.43 -29.62 -8.28
C LYS A 211 -18.49 -29.96 -6.79
N ASN A 212 -18.77 -28.98 -5.93
CA ASN A 212 -18.97 -29.23 -4.51
C ASN A 212 -20.30 -29.98 -4.27
N GLU A 213 -20.25 -31.07 -3.50
CA GLU A 213 -21.41 -31.94 -3.25
C GLU A 213 -22.63 -31.19 -2.70
N VAL A 214 -22.43 -30.29 -1.73
CA VAL A 214 -23.53 -29.49 -1.15
C VAL A 214 -24.17 -28.59 -2.20
N ILE A 215 -23.36 -27.98 -3.08
CA ILE A 215 -23.85 -27.11 -4.14
C ILE A 215 -24.59 -27.90 -5.22
N GLU A 216 -24.08 -29.08 -5.60
CA GLU A 216 -24.74 -29.94 -6.60
C GLU A 216 -26.08 -30.50 -6.08
N GLU A 217 -26.17 -30.86 -4.80
CA GLU A 217 -27.42 -31.26 -4.17
C GLU A 217 -28.47 -30.14 -4.19
N ILE A 218 -28.08 -28.91 -3.84
CA ILE A 218 -28.96 -27.73 -3.86
C ILE A 218 -29.34 -27.40 -5.32
N ALA A 219 -28.40 -27.50 -6.26
CA ALA A 219 -28.65 -27.29 -7.68
C ALA A 219 -29.70 -28.27 -8.23
N HIS A 220 -29.61 -29.56 -7.87
CA HIS A 220 -30.62 -30.56 -8.23
C HIS A 220 -31.99 -30.25 -7.63
N LYS A 221 -32.05 -29.89 -6.34
CA LYS A 221 -33.29 -29.51 -5.64
C LYS A 221 -34.02 -28.34 -6.33
N HIS A 222 -33.27 -27.34 -6.79
CA HIS A 222 -33.82 -26.13 -7.43
C HIS A 222 -33.94 -26.23 -8.96
N GLN A 223 -33.49 -27.33 -9.57
CA GLN A 223 -33.42 -27.53 -11.02
C GLN A 223 -32.63 -26.42 -11.74
N LYS A 224 -31.46 -26.08 -11.19
CA LYS A 224 -30.56 -25.03 -11.70
C LYS A 224 -29.13 -25.56 -11.85
N SER A 225 -28.27 -24.80 -12.51
CA SER A 225 -26.83 -25.11 -12.54
C SER A 225 -26.16 -24.73 -11.22
N SER A 226 -25.05 -25.39 -10.87
CA SER A 226 -24.24 -25.02 -9.69
C SER A 226 -23.82 -23.54 -9.73
N ALA A 227 -23.52 -23.02 -10.92
CA ALA A 227 -23.17 -21.61 -11.10
C ALA A 227 -24.33 -20.67 -10.73
N GLN A 228 -25.54 -21.00 -11.17
CA GLN A 228 -26.74 -20.24 -10.80
C GLN A 228 -27.02 -20.28 -9.29
N ILE A 229 -26.81 -21.42 -8.63
CA ILE A 229 -26.97 -21.55 -7.17
C ILE A 229 -25.95 -20.70 -6.43
N ILE A 230 -24.67 -20.73 -6.83
CA ILE A 230 -23.63 -19.91 -6.22
C ILE A 230 -23.98 -18.43 -6.33
N LEU A 231 -24.37 -17.95 -7.51
CA LEU A 231 -24.73 -16.56 -7.71
C LEU A 231 -26.00 -16.18 -6.93
N ALA A 232 -27.00 -17.06 -6.88
CA ALA A 232 -28.22 -16.84 -6.08
C ALA A 232 -27.91 -16.76 -4.58
N TRP A 233 -26.93 -17.55 -4.10
CA TRP A 233 -26.42 -17.46 -2.74
C TRP A 233 -25.75 -16.11 -2.47
N VAL A 234 -24.92 -15.61 -3.39
CA VAL A 234 -24.34 -14.25 -3.25
C VAL A 234 -25.44 -13.19 -3.13
N CYS A 235 -26.45 -13.24 -4.00
CA CYS A 235 -27.58 -12.32 -3.94
C CYS A 235 -28.36 -12.42 -2.61
N SER A 236 -28.46 -13.61 -2.02
CA SER A 236 -29.19 -13.82 -0.77
C SER A 236 -28.57 -13.12 0.45
N HIS A 237 -27.29 -12.75 0.35
CA HIS A 237 -26.55 -11.98 1.35
C HIS A 237 -26.56 -10.46 1.09
N GLU A 238 -27.46 -9.98 0.22
CA GLU A 238 -27.53 -8.57 -0.20
C GLU A 238 -26.20 -8.07 -0.79
N VAL A 239 -25.47 -9.00 -1.44
CA VAL A 239 -24.25 -8.73 -2.21
C VAL A 239 -24.59 -8.84 -3.69
N MET A 240 -24.19 -7.86 -4.49
CA MET A 240 -24.38 -7.91 -5.95
C MET A 240 -23.23 -8.68 -6.61
N PRO A 241 -23.45 -9.86 -7.21
CA PRO A 241 -22.38 -10.57 -7.90
C PRO A 241 -22.06 -9.94 -9.26
N ILE A 242 -20.79 -9.99 -9.65
CA ILE A 242 -20.30 -9.53 -10.97
C ILE A 242 -19.48 -10.61 -11.71
N PRO A 243 -20.07 -11.78 -12.03
CA PRO A 243 -19.37 -12.82 -12.76
C PRO A 243 -18.90 -12.33 -14.14
N GLY A 244 -17.71 -12.75 -14.56
CA GLY A 244 -17.21 -12.53 -15.92
C GLY A 244 -17.43 -13.77 -16.80
N THR A 245 -17.72 -13.57 -18.09
CA THR A 245 -17.86 -14.66 -19.07
C THR A 245 -17.52 -14.21 -20.49
N LYS A 246 -16.97 -15.13 -21.29
CA LYS A 246 -16.85 -15.00 -22.76
C LYS A 246 -17.83 -15.92 -23.50
N ASN A 247 -18.70 -16.63 -22.78
CA ASN A 247 -19.64 -17.59 -23.33
C ASN A 247 -21.09 -17.07 -23.23
N ILE A 248 -21.78 -17.01 -24.36
CA ILE A 248 -23.15 -16.52 -24.50
C ILE A 248 -24.15 -17.36 -23.70
N HIS A 249 -23.97 -18.69 -23.62
CA HIS A 249 -24.82 -19.56 -22.83
C HIS A 249 -24.73 -19.23 -21.35
N HIS A 250 -23.49 -19.12 -20.83
CA HIS A 250 -23.26 -18.76 -19.42
C HIS A 250 -23.83 -17.37 -19.10
N LEU A 251 -23.73 -16.42 -20.04
CA LEU A 251 -24.31 -15.08 -19.86
C LEU A 251 -25.84 -15.11 -19.69
N LYS A 252 -26.53 -15.97 -20.45
CA LYS A 252 -27.97 -16.19 -20.29
C LYS A 252 -28.31 -16.83 -18.95
N GLU A 253 -27.50 -17.77 -18.47
CA GLU A 253 -27.67 -18.35 -17.12
C GLU A 253 -27.51 -17.29 -16.02
N ILE A 254 -26.46 -16.45 -16.12
CA ILE A 254 -26.18 -15.33 -15.22
C ILE A 254 -27.40 -14.39 -15.16
N ALA A 255 -27.94 -13.99 -16.30
CA ALA A 255 -29.06 -13.05 -16.37
C ALA A 255 -30.36 -13.57 -15.71
N GLN A 256 -30.52 -14.88 -15.54
CA GLN A 256 -31.70 -15.48 -14.90
C GLN A 256 -31.59 -15.53 -13.36
N VAL A 257 -30.39 -15.36 -12.80
CA VAL A 257 -30.13 -15.51 -11.36
C VAL A 257 -31.03 -14.64 -10.47
N PRO A 258 -31.31 -13.36 -10.78
CA PRO A 258 -32.18 -12.54 -9.94
C PRO A 258 -33.56 -13.13 -9.65
N GLY A 259 -34.04 -14.05 -10.49
CA GLY A 259 -35.31 -14.76 -10.30
C GLY A 259 -35.23 -16.01 -9.40
N ILE A 260 -34.04 -16.42 -8.97
CA ILE A 260 -33.82 -17.64 -8.18
C ILE A 260 -33.82 -17.29 -6.69
N LYS A 261 -34.66 -17.98 -5.91
CA LYS A 261 -34.74 -17.80 -4.45
C LYS A 261 -34.35 -19.09 -3.76
N LEU A 262 -33.28 -19.03 -2.97
CA LEU A 262 -32.87 -20.13 -2.10
C LEU A 262 -33.67 -20.07 -0.79
N ASP A 263 -33.88 -21.22 -0.15
CA ASP A 263 -34.44 -21.25 1.20
C ASP A 263 -33.35 -21.04 2.26
N ALA A 264 -33.78 -20.69 3.48
CA ALA A 264 -32.86 -20.38 4.57
C ALA A 264 -31.97 -21.58 4.96
N VAL A 265 -32.45 -22.82 4.77
CA VAL A 265 -31.68 -24.03 5.08
C VAL A 265 -30.51 -24.18 4.11
N ASP A 266 -30.78 -24.01 2.81
CA ASP A 266 -29.75 -24.07 1.77
C ASP A 266 -28.70 -22.96 1.93
N ILE A 267 -29.12 -21.74 2.27
CA ILE A 267 -28.20 -20.62 2.54
C ILE A 267 -27.24 -20.98 3.69
N VAL A 268 -27.78 -21.43 4.84
CA VAL A 268 -26.96 -21.81 6.00
C VAL A 268 -26.03 -22.99 5.69
N ARG A 269 -26.46 -23.93 4.83
CA ARG A 269 -25.58 -25.02 4.38
C ARG A 269 -24.40 -24.51 3.57
N MET A 270 -24.62 -23.53 2.70
CA MET A 270 -23.57 -22.91 1.89
C MET A 270 -22.66 -21.98 2.70
N ASP A 271 -23.18 -21.27 3.70
CA ASP A 271 -22.36 -20.43 4.60
C ASP A 271 -21.30 -21.26 5.34
N LYS A 272 -21.64 -22.51 5.70
CA LYS A 272 -20.72 -23.46 6.35
C LYS A 272 -19.61 -23.98 5.44
N LEU A 273 -19.64 -23.68 4.14
CA LEU A 273 -18.55 -24.03 3.23
C LEU A 273 -17.35 -23.09 3.36
N ASN A 274 -17.45 -22.00 4.13
CA ASN A 274 -16.37 -21.03 4.25
C ASN A 274 -15.08 -21.69 4.77
N GLN A 275 -14.02 -21.57 3.98
CA GLN A 275 -12.68 -22.05 4.31
C GLN A 275 -11.68 -20.89 4.32
N GLU A 276 -12.15 -19.65 4.17
CA GLU A 276 -11.30 -18.46 4.00
C GLU A 276 -10.33 -18.58 2.82
N ALA A 277 -10.73 -19.34 1.78
CA ALA A 277 -9.88 -19.70 0.65
C ALA A 277 -9.83 -18.59 -0.42
N TYR A 278 -9.48 -17.37 -0.02
CA TYR A 278 -9.46 -16.19 -0.90
C TYR A 278 -8.42 -16.30 -2.03
N CYS A 279 -8.85 -16.12 -3.28
CA CYS A 279 -8.02 -16.15 -4.50
C CYS A 279 -6.91 -15.10 -4.53
N TYR A 280 -7.09 -14.00 -3.81
CA TYR A 280 -6.18 -12.84 -3.81
C TYR A 280 -5.50 -12.61 -2.44
N SER A 281 -5.55 -13.60 -1.55
CA SER A 281 -5.06 -13.47 -0.16
C SER A 281 -3.57 -13.11 -0.04
N ASP A 282 -2.76 -13.50 -1.01
CA ASP A 282 -1.32 -13.26 -1.01
C ASP A 282 -0.91 -11.93 -1.61
N ILE A 283 -1.84 -11.16 -2.17
CA ILE A 283 -1.49 -9.86 -2.77
C ILE A 283 -0.86 -8.92 -1.73
N GLY A 284 -1.30 -9.02 -0.47
CA GLY A 284 -0.69 -8.30 0.63
C GLY A 284 0.73 -8.80 0.91
N GLU A 285 0.97 -10.11 0.91
CA GLU A 285 2.32 -10.67 1.08
C GLU A 285 3.26 -10.14 -0.02
N TYR A 286 2.77 -10.12 -1.25
CA TYR A 286 3.50 -9.66 -2.41
C TYR A 286 4.02 -8.21 -2.26
N PHE A 287 3.20 -7.30 -1.73
CA PHE A 287 3.56 -5.89 -1.54
C PHE A 287 4.12 -5.56 -0.15
N GLY A 288 4.35 -6.55 0.72
CA GLY A 288 4.75 -6.31 2.12
C GLY A 288 3.66 -5.63 2.95
N GLN A 289 2.39 -5.87 2.62
CA GLN A 289 1.17 -5.29 3.20
C GLN A 289 0.19 -6.35 3.72
N SER A 290 0.63 -7.60 3.90
CA SER A 290 -0.22 -8.73 4.31
C SER A 290 -1.06 -8.45 5.56
N ARG A 291 -0.50 -7.71 6.52
CA ARG A 291 -1.18 -7.27 7.75
C ARG A 291 -2.36 -6.35 7.48
N TYR A 292 -2.17 -5.42 6.55
CA TYR A 292 -3.14 -4.37 6.23
C TYR A 292 -4.24 -4.86 5.29
N LEU A 293 -3.98 -5.94 4.55
CA LEU A 293 -4.94 -6.60 3.67
C LEU A 293 -5.53 -7.88 4.28
N LYS A 294 -5.37 -8.07 5.59
CA LYS A 294 -5.91 -9.24 6.29
C LYS A 294 -7.44 -9.28 6.18
N PHE A 295 -7.97 -10.48 5.93
CA PHE A 295 -9.40 -10.80 5.94
C PHE A 295 -9.83 -11.23 7.35
N ASN A 296 -11.13 -11.17 7.65
CA ASN A 296 -11.70 -11.68 8.91
C ASN A 296 -11.06 -11.05 10.17
N ILE A 297 -11.04 -9.71 10.21
CA ILE A 297 -10.48 -8.96 11.35
C ILE A 297 -11.39 -9.15 12.57
N PRO A 298 -10.88 -9.61 13.74
CA PRO A 298 -11.69 -9.76 14.95
C PRO A 298 -12.36 -8.46 15.39
N ASN A 299 -13.55 -8.56 15.97
CA ASN A 299 -14.24 -7.40 16.55
C ASN A 299 -13.62 -7.02 17.90
N VAL A 300 -12.59 -6.18 17.87
CA VAL A 300 -11.82 -5.78 19.06
C VAL A 300 -12.64 -4.86 19.97
N GLU A 301 -12.63 -5.14 21.26
CA GLU A 301 -13.22 -4.28 22.30
C GLU A 301 -12.27 -3.14 22.67
N ALA A 302 -12.81 -1.95 22.88
CA ALA A 302 -12.15 -0.83 23.53
C ALA A 302 -12.95 -0.39 24.77
N LYS A 303 -12.28 -0.32 25.92
CA LYS A 303 -12.86 0.12 27.20
C LYS A 303 -12.53 1.58 27.47
N ILE A 304 -13.58 2.35 27.74
CA ILE A 304 -13.53 3.79 27.97
C ILE A 304 -14.01 4.09 29.39
N LEU A 305 -13.18 4.76 30.18
CA LEU A 305 -13.54 5.19 31.53
C LEU A 305 -14.62 6.28 31.49
N GLN A 306 -15.66 6.09 32.29
CA GLN A 306 -16.78 7.01 32.48
C GLN A 306 -16.59 7.85 33.75
N GLU A 307 -17.29 8.98 33.85
CA GLU A 307 -17.21 9.91 35.00
C GLU A 307 -17.57 9.26 36.34
N ASN A 308 -18.45 8.25 36.32
CA ASN A 308 -18.86 7.49 37.51
C ASN A 308 -17.81 6.43 37.95
N GLY A 309 -16.64 6.38 37.29
CA GLY A 309 -15.57 5.42 37.57
C GLY A 309 -15.74 4.04 36.93
N SER A 310 -16.84 3.79 36.22
CA SER A 310 -17.05 2.53 35.48
C SER A 310 -16.43 2.58 34.08
N PHE A 311 -16.28 1.42 33.44
CA PHE A 311 -15.86 1.32 32.03
C PHE A 311 -17.05 0.98 31.14
N SER A 312 -17.21 1.71 30.05
CA SER A 312 -18.08 1.34 28.92
C SER A 312 -17.26 0.69 27.82
N SER A 313 -17.91 -0.09 26.96
CA SER A 313 -17.28 -0.74 25.81
C SER A 313 -17.75 -0.13 24.49
N THR A 314 -16.84 -0.05 23.53
CA THR A 314 -17.13 0.12 22.10
C THR A 314 -16.30 -0.88 21.31
N PHE A 315 -16.75 -1.27 20.14
CA PHE A 315 -16.16 -2.35 19.37
C PHE A 315 -15.73 -1.87 17.99
N LEU A 316 -14.69 -2.47 17.42
CA LEU A 316 -14.13 -2.08 16.11
C LEU A 316 -15.19 -1.99 15.00
N TYR A 317 -16.26 -2.79 15.08
CA TYR A 317 -17.33 -2.81 14.10
C TYR A 317 -18.39 -1.72 14.32
N ASP A 318 -18.34 -0.99 15.44
CA ASP A 318 -19.24 0.12 15.71
C ASP A 318 -18.96 1.28 14.75
N LYS A 319 -20.03 1.96 14.31
CA LYS A 319 -19.94 3.08 13.36
C LYS A 319 -19.12 4.27 13.86
N ASP A 320 -19.10 4.44 15.17
CA ASP A 320 -18.49 5.57 15.86
C ASP A 320 -17.26 5.15 16.68
N PHE A 321 -16.70 3.96 16.41
CA PHE A 321 -15.55 3.40 17.14
C PHE A 321 -14.37 4.37 17.22
N VAL A 322 -13.90 4.86 16.07
CA VAL A 322 -12.75 5.79 15.99
C VAL A 322 -13.06 7.11 16.70
N GLU A 323 -14.26 7.67 16.49
CA GLU A 323 -14.68 8.93 17.10
C GLU A 323 -14.83 8.83 18.63
N LYS A 324 -15.38 7.72 19.15
CA LYS A 324 -15.45 7.46 20.59
C LYS A 324 -14.07 7.36 21.23
N ILE A 325 -13.13 6.67 20.58
CA ILE A 325 -11.76 6.55 21.08
C ILE A 325 -11.06 7.91 21.07
N LYS A 326 -11.14 8.66 19.96
CA LYS A 326 -10.58 10.02 19.88
C LYS A 326 -11.16 10.92 20.97
N HIS A 327 -12.48 10.88 21.18
CA HIS A 327 -13.13 11.63 22.24
C HIS A 327 -12.63 11.22 23.62
N ALA A 328 -12.53 9.92 23.91
CA ALA A 328 -12.02 9.41 25.19
C ALA A 328 -10.58 9.87 25.49
N LEU A 329 -9.73 9.91 24.46
CA LEU A 329 -8.32 10.34 24.56
C LEU A 329 -8.17 11.86 24.69
N THR A 330 -9.01 12.66 24.03
CA THR A 330 -8.86 14.13 23.99
C THR A 330 -9.72 14.82 25.06
N HIS A 331 -11.01 14.51 25.10
CA HIS A 331 -12.00 15.18 25.94
C HIS A 331 -12.43 14.34 27.16
N GLY A 332 -12.21 13.03 27.12
CA GLY A 332 -12.53 12.09 28.21
C GLY A 332 -11.39 11.93 29.22
N ALA A 333 -11.18 10.70 29.67
CA ALA A 333 -10.21 10.36 30.70
C ALA A 333 -8.74 10.52 30.29
N GLY A 334 -8.45 10.61 28.98
CA GLY A 334 -7.08 10.71 28.45
C GLY A 334 -6.42 9.36 28.14
N PHE A 335 -7.12 8.25 28.34
CA PHE A 335 -6.65 6.91 28.02
C PHE A 335 -7.79 5.96 27.62
N VAL A 336 -7.45 4.89 26.90
CA VAL A 336 -8.34 3.80 26.46
C VAL A 336 -7.62 2.46 26.63
N ILE A 337 -8.36 1.41 26.96
CA ILE A 337 -7.82 0.05 27.09
C ILE A 337 -8.35 -0.83 25.96
N LEU A 338 -7.45 -1.50 25.24
CA LEU A 338 -7.76 -2.60 24.31
C LEU A 338 -7.35 -3.93 24.99
N PRO A 339 -8.27 -4.63 25.66
CA PRO A 339 -7.94 -5.86 26.37
C PRO A 339 -7.50 -6.98 25.40
N GLU A 340 -6.43 -7.69 25.75
CA GLU A 340 -5.95 -8.93 25.10
C GLU A 340 -5.67 -8.83 23.58
N VAL A 341 -5.64 -7.62 23.01
CA VAL A 341 -5.48 -7.37 21.56
C VAL A 341 -4.17 -7.93 20.99
N PHE A 342 -3.13 -8.03 21.83
CA PHE A 342 -1.82 -8.57 21.50
C PHE A 342 -1.51 -9.88 22.24
N GLN A 343 -2.51 -10.64 22.68
CA GLN A 343 -2.30 -11.89 23.42
C GLN A 343 -1.43 -12.88 22.62
N GLU A 344 -1.78 -13.15 21.36
CA GLU A 344 -1.02 -14.06 20.49
C GLU A 344 0.44 -13.61 20.31
N LEU A 345 0.66 -12.31 20.11
CA LEU A 345 2.00 -11.75 19.94
C LEU A 345 2.80 -11.84 21.24
N THR A 346 2.15 -11.63 22.37
CA THR A 346 2.76 -11.74 23.71
C THR A 346 3.20 -13.16 24.00
N ASP A 347 2.38 -14.16 23.65
CA ASP A 347 2.70 -15.58 23.81
C ASP A 347 3.91 -16.00 22.95
N GLN A 348 4.09 -15.38 21.78
CA GLN A 348 5.26 -15.59 20.92
C GLN A 348 6.51 -14.89 21.46
N LEU A 349 6.36 -13.67 21.99
CA LEU A 349 7.47 -12.85 22.47
C LEU A 349 8.08 -13.40 23.76
N ILE A 350 7.25 -13.74 24.75
CA ILE A 350 7.70 -14.08 26.11
C ILE A 350 8.83 -15.12 26.13
N PRO A 351 8.73 -16.27 25.42
CA PRO A 351 9.80 -17.26 25.38
C PRO A 351 11.12 -16.71 24.82
N GLU A 352 11.06 -15.85 23.79
CA GLU A 352 12.27 -15.22 23.22
C GLU A 352 12.92 -14.26 24.22
N LEU A 353 12.12 -13.46 24.94
CA LEU A 353 12.63 -12.53 25.95
C LEU A 353 13.28 -13.29 27.12
N GLU A 354 12.69 -14.41 27.53
CA GLU A 354 13.22 -15.29 28.59
C GLU A 354 14.51 -15.98 28.16
N ALA A 355 14.56 -16.53 26.94
CA ALA A 355 15.72 -17.24 26.40
C ALA A 355 16.95 -16.33 26.27
N LYS A 356 16.76 -15.05 25.93
CA LYS A 356 17.84 -14.06 25.81
C LYS A 356 18.30 -13.51 27.17
N GLN A 357 17.80 -14.04 28.30
CA GLN A 357 17.96 -13.45 29.64
C GLN A 357 17.66 -11.95 29.65
N ALA A 358 16.73 -11.52 28.80
CA ALA A 358 16.48 -10.13 28.52
C ALA A 358 15.55 -9.55 29.61
N GLN A 359 15.96 -9.70 30.87
CA GLN A 359 15.42 -8.96 32.02
C GLN A 359 15.65 -7.44 31.86
N THR A 360 16.48 -7.07 30.89
CA THR A 360 16.85 -5.72 30.45
C THR A 360 16.63 -5.59 28.93
N LEU A 361 15.41 -5.80 28.44
CA LEU A 361 15.05 -5.18 27.15
C LEU A 361 14.89 -3.68 27.44
N GLY A 362 15.66 -2.86 26.72
CA GLY A 362 15.55 -1.40 26.68
C GLY A 362 15.49 -0.71 28.04
N ARG A 363 16.61 -0.64 28.77
CA ARG A 363 16.75 0.50 29.69
C ARG A 363 16.89 1.74 28.84
N TRP A 364 15.98 2.70 29.03
CA TRP A 364 16.22 4.09 28.67
C TRP A 364 17.33 4.61 29.61
N ASP A 365 18.56 4.69 29.13
CA ASP A 365 19.73 5.17 29.87
C ASP A 365 20.19 6.58 29.48
N GLY A 366 19.45 7.28 28.63
CA GLY A 366 19.55 8.73 28.51
C GLY A 366 19.15 9.31 27.16
N PHE A 367 19.06 10.63 27.13
CA PHE A 367 18.87 11.43 25.92
C PHE A 367 20.11 11.30 25.01
N GLY A 368 19.93 10.73 23.82
CA GLY A 368 20.98 10.68 22.79
C GLY A 368 20.49 10.07 21.49
N ALA A 369 20.77 10.73 20.37
CA ALA A 369 20.32 10.35 19.01
C ALA A 369 21.03 9.11 18.41
N TYR A 370 21.72 8.31 19.23
CA TYR A 370 22.60 7.23 18.76
C TYR A 370 22.45 5.97 19.64
N SER A 371 21.32 5.26 19.54
CA SER A 371 21.24 3.91 20.12
C SER A 371 21.70 2.87 19.08
N LYS A 372 22.84 2.22 19.34
CA LYS A 372 23.35 1.08 18.54
C LYS A 372 22.61 -0.24 18.83
N ASP A 373 21.87 -0.29 19.93
CA ASP A 373 21.15 -1.48 20.43
C ASP A 373 19.63 -1.25 20.45
N SER A 374 19.06 -0.75 19.34
CA SER A 374 17.61 -0.52 19.24
C SER A 374 16.84 -1.85 19.35
N LEU A 375 15.85 -1.88 20.24
CA LEU A 375 14.86 -2.97 20.36
C LEU A 375 14.20 -3.30 19.01
N PHE A 376 14.19 -2.34 18.09
CA PHE A 376 13.71 -2.52 16.72
C PHE A 376 14.45 -3.63 15.96
N ASN A 377 15.73 -3.87 16.25
CA ASN A 377 16.52 -4.95 15.64
C ASN A 377 16.41 -6.31 16.35
N SER A 378 15.62 -6.40 17.43
CA SER A 378 15.67 -7.55 18.34
C SER A 378 14.79 -8.74 17.95
N GLY A 379 13.91 -8.61 16.93
CA GLY A 379 13.10 -9.70 16.38
C GLY A 379 11.91 -9.24 15.55
N GLU A 380 11.39 -10.13 14.70
CA GLU A 380 10.22 -9.85 13.83
C GLU A 380 9.00 -9.42 14.64
N ALA A 381 8.79 -10.03 15.81
CA ALA A 381 7.65 -9.79 16.69
C ALA A 381 7.56 -8.33 17.19
N ILE A 382 8.68 -7.63 17.41
CA ILE A 382 8.67 -6.20 17.75
C ILE A 382 8.16 -5.36 16.57
N LEU A 383 8.56 -5.68 15.34
CA LEU A 383 8.03 -5.01 14.15
C LEU A 383 6.54 -5.23 14.00
N LYS A 384 6.05 -6.43 14.36
CA LYS A 384 4.61 -6.75 14.34
C LYS A 384 3.80 -5.84 15.25
N LEU A 385 4.38 -5.45 16.38
CA LEU A 385 3.78 -4.55 17.35
C LEU A 385 3.80 -3.10 16.86
N VAL A 386 4.94 -2.63 16.34
CA VAL A 386 5.11 -1.24 15.86
C VAL A 386 4.26 -0.97 14.61
N ASP A 387 4.09 -1.98 13.75
CA ASP A 387 3.36 -1.92 12.49
C ASP A 387 1.99 -2.61 12.57
N ASP A 388 1.32 -2.51 13.72
CA ASP A 388 -0.03 -3.06 13.91
C ASP A 388 -1.10 -2.19 13.21
N PRO A 389 -1.99 -2.76 12.38
CA PRO A 389 -3.01 -2.00 11.66
C PRO A 389 -4.02 -1.25 12.53
N LEU A 390 -4.41 -1.82 13.68
CA LEU A 390 -5.38 -1.19 14.57
C LEU A 390 -4.74 -0.04 15.34
N ILE A 391 -3.55 -0.24 15.90
CA ILE A 391 -2.79 0.84 16.54
C ILE A 391 -2.48 1.94 15.52
N SER A 392 -2.05 1.58 14.31
CA SER A 392 -1.84 2.54 13.22
C SER A 392 -3.08 3.36 12.90
N LEU A 393 -4.27 2.74 12.80
CA LEU A 393 -5.54 3.44 12.60
C LEU A 393 -5.79 4.46 13.71
N LEU A 394 -5.70 4.03 14.98
CA LEU A 394 -6.01 4.90 16.12
C LEU A 394 -4.99 6.04 16.26
N THR A 395 -3.70 5.74 16.15
CA THR A 395 -2.61 6.72 16.20
C THR A 395 -2.77 7.77 15.11
N GLN A 396 -2.94 7.36 13.85
CA GLN A 396 -3.01 8.29 12.73
C GLN A 396 -4.30 9.11 12.74
N SER A 397 -5.41 8.53 13.20
CA SER A 397 -6.67 9.26 13.37
C SER A 397 -6.58 10.39 14.41
N LEU A 398 -5.60 10.31 15.33
CA LEU A 398 -5.39 11.25 16.41
C LEU A 398 -4.27 12.26 16.12
N LEU A 399 -3.11 11.77 15.67
CA LEU A 399 -1.88 12.56 15.51
C LEU A 399 -1.66 13.09 14.07
N GLY A 400 -2.45 12.61 13.11
CA GLY A 400 -2.24 12.81 11.68
C GLY A 400 -1.64 11.58 11.01
N TRP A 401 -1.99 11.37 9.73
CA TRP A 401 -1.47 10.26 8.94
C TRP A 401 0.05 10.29 8.79
N ASP A 402 0.66 11.48 8.90
CA ASP A 402 2.08 11.79 8.77
C ASP A 402 2.85 11.73 10.11
N CYS A 403 2.25 11.18 11.18
CA CYS A 403 2.90 10.95 12.46
C CYS A 403 4.17 10.09 12.34
N LYS A 404 5.03 10.14 13.35
CA LYS A 404 6.33 9.46 13.41
C LYS A 404 6.41 8.56 14.63
N LEU A 405 7.24 7.52 14.53
CA LEU A 405 7.69 6.75 15.67
C LEU A 405 8.66 7.60 16.49
N ASP A 406 8.40 7.73 17.79
CA ASP A 406 9.11 8.65 18.67
C ASP A 406 10.10 7.92 19.59
N ASN A 407 9.63 6.85 20.25
CA ASN A 407 10.42 6.12 21.24
C ASN A 407 9.93 4.67 21.39
N LEU A 408 10.88 3.74 21.57
CA LEU A 408 10.64 2.34 21.89
C LEU A 408 11.33 1.97 23.21
N ALA A 409 10.55 1.78 24.27
CA ALA A 409 11.08 1.43 25.58
C ALA A 409 10.42 0.16 26.12
N ALA A 410 11.21 -0.75 26.68
CA ALA A 410 10.67 -1.84 27.46
C ALA A 410 10.78 -1.50 28.95
N SER A 411 9.67 -1.66 29.68
CA SER A 411 9.65 -1.44 31.12
C SER A 411 9.51 -2.77 31.85
N THR A 412 10.48 -3.10 32.69
CA THR A 412 10.33 -4.18 33.67
C THR A 412 10.15 -3.54 35.04
N SER A 413 9.02 -3.79 35.71
CA SER A 413 8.90 -3.42 37.11
C SER A 413 9.91 -4.29 37.86
N ARG A 414 10.94 -3.65 38.41
CA ARG A 414 12.11 -4.30 39.02
C ARG A 414 11.70 -5.31 40.10
N ILE A 415 12.43 -6.42 40.17
CA ILE A 415 12.26 -7.49 41.17
C ILE A 415 12.35 -6.89 42.59
N ALA A 416 11.39 -7.22 43.46
CA ALA A 416 11.30 -6.75 44.85
C ALA A 416 12.38 -7.40 45.75
N PRO A 417 12.79 -6.75 46.87
CA PRO A 417 11.88 -6.30 47.94
C PRO A 417 11.82 -4.78 48.23
N ASN A 418 12.51 -3.91 47.48
CA ASN A 418 12.63 -2.47 47.80
C ASN A 418 12.15 -1.54 46.67
N ASN A 419 11.05 -1.89 45.99
CA ASN A 419 10.56 -1.11 44.85
C ASN A 419 9.59 0.00 45.32
N TYR A 420 9.93 1.25 45.02
CA TYR A 420 9.10 2.41 45.34
C TYR A 420 8.12 2.68 44.18
N PRO A 421 6.92 3.23 44.46
CA PRO A 421 6.04 3.68 43.39
C PRO A 421 6.75 4.74 42.55
N LEU A 422 6.60 4.61 41.23
CA LEU A 422 6.98 5.64 40.27
C LEU A 422 5.95 6.75 40.40
N GLY A 423 6.38 7.94 40.81
CA GLY A 423 5.51 9.09 41.01
C GLY A 423 4.85 9.54 39.69
N PRO A 424 3.78 10.37 39.77
CA PRO A 424 3.14 10.88 38.58
C PRO A 424 4.15 11.63 37.70
N HIS A 425 4.12 11.33 36.42
CA HIS A 425 4.95 11.95 35.39
C HIS A 425 4.19 11.98 34.06
N GLN A 426 4.84 12.53 33.04
CA GLN A 426 4.34 12.70 31.68
C GLN A 426 5.49 12.34 30.74
N ASP A 427 5.24 11.49 29.72
CA ASP A 427 6.25 11.18 28.70
C ASP A 427 5.94 11.93 27.41
N SER A 428 5.99 13.25 27.52
CA SER A 428 5.97 14.14 26.37
C SER A 428 7.18 15.08 26.42
N PRO A 429 7.87 15.29 25.28
CA PRO A 429 9.10 16.06 25.24
C PRO A 429 8.90 17.53 25.65
N PHE A 430 7.69 18.06 25.48
CA PHE A 430 7.34 19.44 25.85
C PHE A 430 7.26 19.61 27.37
N GLU A 431 6.76 18.60 28.09
CA GLU A 431 6.53 18.54 29.54
C GLU A 431 7.81 18.36 30.34
N GLN A 432 8.85 17.82 29.69
CA GLN A 432 10.17 17.64 30.28
C GLN A 432 11.08 18.87 30.10
N ASN A 433 10.77 19.76 29.16
CA ASN A 433 11.52 21.01 28.93
C ASN A 433 10.77 22.22 29.51
N PRO A 434 11.16 22.77 30.68
CA PRO A 434 10.46 23.87 31.33
C PRO A 434 10.38 25.16 30.50
N GLY A 435 11.31 25.34 29.55
CA GLY A 435 11.34 26.51 28.67
C GLY A 435 10.39 26.42 27.47
N CYS A 436 9.74 25.27 27.24
CA CYS A 436 8.84 25.07 26.13
C CYS A 436 7.38 25.40 26.53
N PRO A 437 6.62 26.16 25.74
CA PRO A 437 5.19 26.34 26.02
C PRO A 437 4.44 25.00 25.87
N LEU A 438 3.47 24.75 26.76
CA LEU A 438 2.64 23.55 26.67
C LEU A 438 1.64 23.69 25.51
N PRO A 439 1.47 22.64 24.68
CA PRO A 439 0.48 22.67 23.60
C PRO A 439 -0.95 22.75 24.17
N PRO A 440 -1.93 23.17 23.35
CA PRO A 440 -3.32 23.08 23.76
C PRO A 440 -3.76 21.61 23.91
N PRO A 441 -4.53 21.25 24.96
CA PRO A 441 -4.97 19.90 25.27
C PRO A 441 -5.88 19.29 24.20
N GLU A 442 -6.53 20.13 23.39
CA GLU A 442 -7.28 19.71 22.21
C GLU A 442 -6.40 19.19 21.06
N TYR A 443 -5.08 19.44 21.09
CA TYR A 443 -4.12 18.97 20.09
C TYR A 443 -3.14 17.96 20.70
N PRO A 444 -3.48 16.65 20.72
CA PRO A 444 -2.57 15.62 21.19
C PRO A 444 -1.32 15.58 20.29
N LEU A 445 -0.14 15.77 20.87
CA LEU A 445 1.12 15.71 20.15
C LEU A 445 1.79 14.34 20.25
N VAL A 446 1.54 13.61 21.33
CA VAL A 446 2.12 12.30 21.60
C VAL A 446 0.99 11.33 21.94
N LEU A 447 1.03 10.14 21.34
CA LEU A 447 0.22 8.99 21.75
C LEU A 447 1.15 7.85 22.15
N GLN A 448 0.88 7.32 23.32
CA GLN A 448 1.63 6.21 23.90
C GLN A 448 0.76 4.97 23.87
N THR A 449 1.37 3.84 23.51
CA THR A 449 0.79 2.51 23.59
C THR A 449 1.59 1.70 24.60
N ILE A 450 1.01 1.48 25.77
CA ILE A 450 1.59 0.67 26.83
C ILE A 450 1.01 -0.74 26.71
N LEU A 451 1.82 -1.68 26.25
CA LEU A 451 1.50 -3.11 26.19
C LEU A 451 1.80 -3.79 27.52
N ALA A 452 0.82 -4.52 28.04
CA ALA A 452 0.95 -5.43 29.16
C ALA A 452 1.45 -6.79 28.69
N LEU A 453 2.77 -7.00 28.62
CA LEU A 453 3.35 -8.32 28.29
C LEU A 453 3.02 -9.34 29.40
N ASP A 454 3.16 -8.94 30.65
CA ASP A 454 2.52 -9.63 31.77
C ASP A 454 1.21 -8.93 32.12
N ALA A 455 0.25 -9.66 32.67
CA ALA A 455 -0.96 -9.06 33.24
C ALA A 455 -0.57 -7.99 34.28
N PHE A 456 -1.30 -6.87 34.32
CA PHE A 456 -1.13 -5.86 35.34
C PHE A 456 -2.15 -6.12 36.44
N THR A 457 -1.67 -6.45 37.63
CA THR A 457 -2.48 -6.85 38.79
C THR A 457 -2.13 -5.98 39.99
N GLU A 458 -3.00 -5.91 40.99
CA GLU A 458 -2.78 -5.09 42.20
C GLU A 458 -1.43 -5.35 42.88
N ASP A 459 -1.00 -6.60 42.93
CA ASP A 459 0.20 -7.06 43.63
C ASP A 459 1.50 -6.93 42.80
N ASN A 460 1.40 -6.86 41.47
CA ASN A 460 2.59 -6.77 40.62
C ASN A 460 2.92 -5.35 40.15
N GLY A 461 2.24 -4.34 40.72
CA GLY A 461 2.49 -2.92 40.49
C GLY A 461 1.86 -2.45 39.18
N PRO A 462 0.53 -2.23 39.15
CA PRO A 462 -0.14 -1.81 37.93
C PRO A 462 0.26 -0.38 37.55
N LEU A 463 0.04 -0.05 36.28
CA LEU A 463 0.01 1.35 35.84
C LEU A 463 -1.10 2.06 36.62
N TYR A 464 -0.90 3.32 37.00
CA TYR A 464 -1.97 4.19 37.43
C TYR A 464 -2.00 5.45 36.58
N VAL A 465 -3.18 6.02 36.41
CA VAL A 465 -3.44 7.23 35.62
C VAL A 465 -4.29 8.19 36.45
N ILE A 466 -4.13 9.49 36.22
CA ILE A 466 -4.98 10.52 36.83
C ILE A 466 -5.91 11.04 35.73
N PRO A 467 -7.17 10.56 35.68
CA PRO A 467 -8.09 10.90 34.58
C PRO A 467 -8.26 12.41 34.40
N GLY A 468 -8.28 12.86 33.14
CA GLY A 468 -8.49 14.27 32.79
C GLY A 468 -7.31 15.19 33.10
N SER A 469 -6.20 14.69 33.63
CA SER A 469 -5.06 15.55 33.99
C SER A 469 -4.37 16.19 32.77
N HIS A 470 -4.47 15.57 31.60
CA HIS A 470 -3.97 16.12 30.32
C HIS A 470 -4.65 17.45 29.95
N GLN A 471 -5.88 17.68 30.42
CA GLN A 471 -6.62 18.92 30.16
C GLN A 471 -6.17 20.09 31.05
N LYS A 472 -5.48 19.80 32.16
CA LYS A 472 -5.11 20.82 33.15
C LYS A 472 -4.03 21.79 32.65
N ARG A 473 -3.33 21.48 31.55
CA ARG A 473 -2.18 22.25 31.03
C ARG A 473 -1.15 22.58 32.11
N MET A 474 -0.82 21.58 32.93
CA MET A 474 0.13 21.73 34.03
C MET A 474 1.20 20.64 33.97
N ARG A 475 2.44 21.04 34.24
CA ARG A 475 3.57 20.12 34.44
C ARG A 475 3.41 19.45 35.80
N VAL A 476 3.72 18.16 35.87
CA VAL A 476 3.84 17.49 37.17
C VAL A 476 5.14 17.94 37.85
N ASN A 477 5.02 18.84 38.81
CA ASN A 477 6.14 19.28 39.64
C ASN A 477 6.36 18.28 40.79
N LEU A 478 7.07 17.18 40.54
CA LEU A 478 7.67 16.39 41.61
C LEU A 478 9.16 16.70 41.74
N PRO A 479 9.72 16.64 42.96
CA PRO A 479 11.16 16.74 43.14
C PRO A 479 11.81 15.53 42.45
N TRP A 480 12.43 15.76 41.30
CA TRP A 480 13.29 14.79 40.63
C TRP A 480 14.47 14.46 41.54
N SER A 481 14.32 13.50 42.44
CA SER A 481 15.41 13.00 43.27
C SER A 481 16.22 11.97 42.45
N GLY A 482 17.07 12.45 41.55
CA GLY A 482 17.84 11.62 40.59
C GLY A 482 17.04 11.25 39.33
N ASN A 483 17.52 10.29 38.54
CA ASN A 483 16.97 9.91 37.22
C ASN A 483 15.60 9.21 37.25
N VAL A 484 14.93 9.05 38.40
CA VAL A 484 13.62 8.36 38.49
C VAL A 484 12.68 9.09 39.46
N PRO A 485 11.45 9.47 39.03
CA PRO A 485 10.44 10.07 39.91
C PRO A 485 10.04 9.12 41.03
N LYS A 486 10.49 9.35 42.27
CA LYS A 486 9.98 8.63 43.45
C LYS A 486 8.81 9.42 44.03
N GLY A 487 7.63 8.80 44.16
CA GLY A 487 6.46 9.50 44.69
C GLY A 487 5.31 8.56 45.02
N ILE A 488 4.46 8.95 45.98
CA ILE A 488 3.26 8.18 46.34
C ILE A 488 2.24 8.20 45.18
N VAL A 489 1.47 7.12 45.05
CA VAL A 489 0.32 7.06 44.14
C VAL A 489 -0.71 8.10 44.63
N PRO A 490 -1.12 9.08 43.80
CA PRO A 490 -2.10 10.09 44.20
C PRO A 490 -3.47 9.47 44.51
N ASN A 491 -4.23 10.08 45.43
CA ASN A 491 -5.54 9.57 45.84
C ASN A 491 -6.56 9.61 44.70
N GLU A 492 -6.44 10.58 43.80
CA GLU A 492 -7.28 10.72 42.62
C GLU A 492 -6.88 9.78 41.46
N ALA A 493 -5.82 8.97 41.61
CA ALA A 493 -5.37 8.06 40.56
C ALA A 493 -6.22 6.80 40.49
N ILE A 494 -6.44 6.31 39.27
CA ILE A 494 -7.06 5.02 38.98
C ILE A 494 -5.97 4.03 38.58
N LYS A 495 -5.96 2.85 39.22
CA LYS A 495 -5.09 1.74 38.84
C LYS A 495 -5.67 1.03 37.62
N VAL A 496 -4.83 0.84 36.61
CA VAL A 496 -5.17 0.17 35.36
C VAL A 496 -4.76 -1.30 35.47
N ILE A 497 -5.75 -2.14 35.81
CA ILE A 497 -5.62 -3.59 35.94
C ILE A 497 -6.11 -4.23 34.66
N VAL A 498 -5.24 -4.99 34.00
CA VAL A 498 -5.51 -5.56 32.67
C VAL A 498 -4.87 -6.95 32.53
N PRO A 499 -5.47 -7.87 31.77
CA PRO A 499 -4.82 -9.14 31.44
C PRO A 499 -3.59 -8.93 30.56
N ALA A 500 -2.77 -9.98 30.42
CA ALA A 500 -1.66 -9.99 29.48
C ALA A 500 -2.15 -9.75 28.04
N GLY A 501 -1.28 -9.25 27.17
CA GLY A 501 -1.62 -8.89 25.79
C GLY A 501 -2.47 -7.62 25.65
N SER A 502 -2.85 -6.94 26.73
CA SER A 502 -3.66 -5.72 26.64
C SER A 502 -2.82 -4.51 26.24
N ALA A 503 -3.36 -3.65 25.37
CA ALA A 503 -2.78 -2.35 25.05
C ALA A 503 -3.53 -1.23 25.78
N ILE A 504 -2.79 -0.29 26.36
CA ILE A 504 -3.33 0.92 26.98
C ILE A 504 -2.86 2.10 26.14
N LEU A 505 -3.78 2.75 25.43
CA LEU A 505 -3.50 3.96 24.67
C LEU A 505 -3.69 5.17 25.57
N ALA A 506 -2.71 6.07 25.62
CA ALA A 506 -2.71 7.22 26.51
C ALA A 506 -2.09 8.43 25.81
N VAL A 507 -2.73 9.60 25.91
CA VAL A 507 -2.13 10.85 25.40
C VAL A 507 -0.92 11.21 26.24
N GLY A 508 0.20 11.63 25.64
CA GLY A 508 1.46 11.79 26.38
C GLY A 508 1.46 12.85 27.48
N HIS A 509 0.44 13.72 27.50
CA HIS A 509 0.22 14.73 28.53
C HIS A 509 -0.51 14.19 29.78
N ILE A 510 -1.04 12.96 29.75
CA ILE A 510 -1.71 12.39 30.91
C ILE A 510 -0.71 12.08 32.02
N TRP A 511 -1.10 12.39 33.25
CA TRP A 511 -0.29 12.12 34.43
C TRP A 511 -0.48 10.66 34.78
N HIS A 512 0.62 9.92 34.79
CA HIS A 512 0.59 8.49 35.05
C HIS A 512 1.84 8.07 35.83
N GLY A 513 1.82 6.84 36.33
CA GLY A 513 2.94 6.26 37.05
C GLY A 513 2.73 4.76 37.26
N ALA A 514 3.60 4.13 38.03
CA ALA A 514 3.50 2.71 38.34
C ALA A 514 3.48 2.50 39.85
N ALA A 515 2.56 1.68 40.33
CA ALA A 515 2.54 1.26 41.72
C ALA A 515 3.68 0.26 42.01
N SER A 516 3.98 0.05 43.30
CA SER A 516 5.01 -0.90 43.71
C SER A 516 4.66 -2.33 43.30
N ASN A 517 5.60 -3.02 42.65
CA ASN A 517 5.55 -4.47 42.52
C ASN A 517 6.00 -5.12 43.83
N ILE A 518 5.07 -5.81 44.49
CA ILE A 518 5.30 -6.55 45.74
C ILE A 518 5.32 -8.08 45.53
N SER A 519 5.17 -8.52 44.29
CA SER A 519 5.28 -9.94 43.90
C SER A 519 6.74 -10.40 43.87
N ASN A 520 6.94 -11.71 43.68
CA ASN A 520 8.28 -12.33 43.63
C ASN A 520 8.88 -12.40 42.21
N LYS A 521 8.23 -11.80 41.21
CA LYS A 521 8.65 -11.81 39.81
C LYS A 521 8.60 -10.39 39.21
N PRO A 522 9.45 -10.07 38.23
CA PRO A 522 9.31 -8.82 37.50
C PRO A 522 8.02 -8.85 36.68
N ARG A 523 7.38 -7.68 36.51
CA ARG A 523 6.26 -7.48 35.58
C ARG A 523 6.77 -6.76 34.34
N ARG A 524 6.62 -7.36 33.18
CA ARG A 524 7.07 -6.86 31.88
C ARG A 524 5.95 -6.04 31.23
N GLY A 525 6.33 -4.90 30.68
CA GLY A 525 5.51 -4.08 29.81
C GLY A 525 6.36 -3.49 28.69
N PHE A 526 5.72 -3.07 27.61
CA PHE A 526 6.39 -2.44 26.47
C PHE A 526 5.71 -1.11 26.18
N LEU A 527 6.49 -0.07 25.99
CA LEU A 527 6.06 1.29 25.68
C LEU A 527 6.46 1.61 24.25
N LEU A 528 5.46 1.98 23.47
CA LEU A 528 5.56 2.41 22.09
C LEU A 528 4.98 3.82 21.97
N GLU A 529 5.80 4.79 21.59
CA GLU A 529 5.36 6.18 21.51
C GLU A 529 5.41 6.69 20.08
N TYR A 530 4.36 7.40 19.69
CA TYR A 530 4.26 8.11 18.42
C TYR A 530 4.10 9.60 18.67
N VAL A 531 4.65 10.40 17.76
CA VAL A 531 4.58 11.85 17.83
C VAL A 531 4.02 12.44 16.54
N SER A 532 3.27 13.54 16.66
CA SER A 532 2.78 14.32 15.53
C SER A 532 3.93 14.79 14.64
N SER A 533 3.66 14.97 13.34
CA SER A 533 4.66 15.31 12.33
C SER A 533 5.38 16.62 12.58
N VAL A 534 4.74 17.55 13.30
CA VAL A 534 5.26 18.86 13.69
C VAL A 534 6.39 18.78 14.74
N CYS A 535 6.60 17.62 15.34
CA CYS A 535 7.65 17.39 16.32
C CYS A 535 8.83 16.61 15.71
N GLU A 536 10.01 16.80 16.31
CA GLU A 536 11.14 15.91 16.08
C GLU A 536 11.03 14.68 17.01
N PRO A 537 11.23 13.46 16.49
CA PRO A 537 11.23 12.27 17.33
C PRO A 537 12.49 12.23 18.21
N ARG A 538 12.34 11.67 19.42
CA ARG A 538 13.42 11.47 20.39
C ARG A 538 14.44 10.44 19.91
N GLU A 539 13.97 9.37 19.27
CA GLU A 539 14.79 8.38 18.60
C GLU A 539 14.88 8.66 17.09
N ARG A 540 16.08 8.52 16.52
CA ARG A 540 16.28 8.61 15.06
C ARG A 540 16.59 7.23 14.51
N PHE A 541 15.87 6.84 13.47
CA PHE A 541 16.08 5.58 12.76
C PHE A 541 16.75 5.89 11.41
N THR A 542 17.95 5.35 11.20
CA THR A 542 18.80 5.61 10.02
C THR A 542 19.34 4.29 9.48
N THR A 543 20.01 4.34 8.32
CA THR A 543 20.72 3.17 7.79
C THR A 543 21.88 2.68 8.67
N GLU A 544 22.32 3.46 9.65
CA GLU A 544 23.37 3.06 10.60
C GLU A 544 22.85 2.18 11.74
N ASN A 545 21.56 2.29 12.10
CA ASN A 545 20.98 1.58 13.26
C ASN A 545 19.80 0.67 12.94
N ILE A 546 19.33 0.60 11.68
CA ILE A 546 18.39 -0.42 11.22
C ILE A 546 19.11 -1.43 10.34
N ASN A 547 19.09 -2.71 10.72
CA ASN A 547 19.75 -3.75 9.94
C ASN A 547 18.92 -4.21 8.73
N ASP A 548 19.59 -4.84 7.76
CA ASP A 548 18.95 -5.31 6.52
C ASP A 548 17.84 -6.35 6.77
N ALA A 549 17.98 -7.19 7.80
CA ALA A 549 17.00 -8.24 8.08
C ALA A 549 15.64 -7.65 8.46
N VAL A 550 15.64 -6.61 9.29
CA VAL A 550 14.45 -5.82 9.63
C VAL A 550 13.95 -5.05 8.42
N LEU A 551 14.84 -4.34 7.73
CA LEU A 551 14.44 -3.47 6.62
C LEU A 551 13.77 -4.26 5.48
N ASN A 552 14.23 -5.48 5.23
CA ASN A 552 13.73 -6.39 4.20
C ASN A 552 12.30 -6.89 4.42
N ILE A 553 11.75 -6.75 5.62
CA ILE A 553 10.39 -7.18 5.97
C ILE A 553 9.49 -6.00 6.39
N CYS A 554 10.01 -4.78 6.42
CA CYS A 554 9.22 -3.59 6.74
C CYS A 554 8.12 -3.36 5.68
N SER A 555 6.92 -3.00 6.13
CA SER A 555 5.95 -2.38 5.24
C SER A 555 6.38 -0.95 4.88
N ARG A 556 5.84 -0.40 3.80
CA ARG A 556 6.08 1.01 3.45
C ARG A 556 5.54 1.98 4.49
N ARG A 557 4.45 1.60 5.16
CA ARG A 557 3.84 2.37 6.24
C ARG A 557 4.78 2.46 7.43
N LEU A 558 5.38 1.33 7.83
CA LEU A 558 6.42 1.32 8.86
C LEU A 558 7.62 2.21 8.49
N LEU A 559 8.13 2.10 7.26
CA LEU A 559 9.27 2.92 6.83
C LEU A 559 9.00 4.41 6.90
N ARG A 560 7.78 4.85 6.62
CA ARG A 560 7.41 6.25 6.81
C ARG A 560 7.41 6.63 8.28
N LEU A 561 6.86 5.79 9.16
CA LEU A 561 6.88 6.04 10.61
C LEU A 561 8.30 6.21 11.15
N LEU A 562 9.29 5.51 10.58
CA LEU A 562 10.71 5.63 10.96
C LEU A 562 11.40 6.89 10.41
N SER A 563 10.83 7.52 9.38
CA SER A 563 11.46 8.68 8.73
C SER A 563 11.39 9.93 9.60
N ASP A 564 12.34 10.85 9.43
CA ASP A 564 12.39 12.13 10.15
C ASP A 564 11.26 13.11 9.77
N GLY A 565 10.28 12.65 8.98
CA GLY A 565 9.07 13.37 8.60
C GLY A 565 9.33 14.55 7.67
N LYS A 566 10.55 14.75 7.20
CA LYS A 566 10.76 15.47 5.96
C LYS A 566 10.69 14.42 4.87
N ARG A 567 9.81 14.61 3.88
CA ARG A 567 9.95 13.93 2.56
C ARG A 567 11.38 14.07 1.99
N PHE A 568 12.17 14.98 2.55
CA PHE A 568 13.60 15.11 2.39
C PHE A 568 14.40 14.10 3.24
N PHE A 569 14.63 12.93 2.65
CA PHE A 569 15.72 12.03 2.98
C PHE A 569 17.07 12.77 2.86
N TYR A 570 17.62 13.29 3.96
CA TYR A 570 18.96 13.87 4.00
C TYR A 570 19.95 13.06 4.86
N ASP A 571 19.79 11.74 4.89
CA ASP A 571 20.90 10.81 5.06
C ASP A 571 21.18 10.15 3.70
N HIS A 572 22.43 10.19 3.24
CA HIS A 572 22.85 9.39 2.09
C HIS A 572 23.77 8.27 2.58
N PRO A 573 23.41 6.98 2.40
CA PRO A 573 22.15 6.48 1.81
C PRO A 573 21.00 6.48 2.81
N SER A 574 19.79 6.78 2.33
CA SER A 574 18.58 6.76 3.17
C SER A 574 17.98 5.36 3.33
N LEU A 575 17.16 5.17 4.36
CA LEU A 575 16.43 3.91 4.60
C LEU A 575 15.62 3.47 3.37
N LEU A 576 15.04 4.43 2.64
CA LEU A 576 14.32 4.16 1.40
C LEU A 576 15.23 3.61 0.30
N MET A 577 16.39 4.21 0.09
CA MET A 577 17.35 3.72 -0.92
C MET A 577 17.82 2.31 -0.59
N ARG A 578 18.16 2.06 0.68
CA ARG A 578 18.58 0.73 1.15
C ARG A 578 17.45 -0.29 1.03
N TYR A 579 16.21 0.08 1.37
CA TYR A 579 15.03 -0.77 1.20
C TYR A 579 14.82 -1.15 -0.26
N LYS A 580 14.86 -0.18 -1.18
CA LYS A 580 14.75 -0.45 -2.63
C LYS A 580 15.86 -1.38 -3.11
N GLU A 581 17.09 -1.17 -2.66
CA GLU A 581 18.22 -2.03 -3.03
C GLU A 581 18.02 -3.48 -2.56
N LEU A 582 17.47 -3.71 -1.37
CA LEU A 582 17.17 -5.05 -0.85
C LEU A 582 16.03 -5.74 -1.60
N LEU A 583 15.05 -4.98 -2.10
CA LEU A 583 13.87 -5.53 -2.78
C LEU A 583 13.99 -5.62 -4.30
N LYS A 584 15.04 -5.06 -4.92
CA LYS A 584 15.15 -4.94 -6.39
C LYS A 584 14.99 -6.28 -7.14
N ASP A 585 15.47 -7.36 -6.54
CA ASP A 585 15.43 -8.71 -7.12
C ASP A 585 14.15 -9.48 -6.75
N LYS A 586 13.33 -8.92 -5.86
CA LYS A 586 12.07 -9.50 -5.37
C LYS A 586 10.82 -8.99 -6.08
N ILE A 587 10.94 -8.06 -7.04
CA ILE A 587 9.81 -7.52 -7.81
C ILE A 587 9.57 -8.34 -9.09
N PRO A 588 8.50 -9.16 -9.14
CA PRO A 588 7.96 -9.79 -10.33
C PRO A 588 7.78 -8.88 -11.52
N ALA A 589 8.02 -9.46 -12.69
CA ALA A 589 7.91 -8.79 -13.97
C ALA A 589 6.51 -8.18 -14.23
N TYR A 590 5.43 -8.76 -13.71
CA TYR A 590 4.07 -8.25 -13.92
C TYR A 590 3.76 -6.98 -13.09
N ALA A 591 4.45 -6.76 -11.97
CA ALA A 591 4.29 -5.55 -11.15
C ALA A 591 5.15 -4.40 -11.66
N LYS A 592 6.16 -4.70 -12.48
CA LYS A 592 6.85 -3.71 -13.30
C LYS A 592 5.84 -3.24 -14.35
N GLY A 593 5.31 -2.04 -14.18
CA GLY A 593 4.19 -1.54 -14.99
C GLY A 593 4.47 -1.68 -16.50
N PRO A 594 3.44 -1.91 -17.34
CA PRO A 594 3.61 -2.14 -18.77
C PRO A 594 4.46 -1.03 -19.41
N LYS A 595 5.44 -1.40 -20.25
CA LYS A 595 6.25 -0.41 -21.00
C LYS A 595 5.28 0.38 -21.89
N VAL A 596 4.89 1.58 -21.46
CA VAL A 596 4.13 2.50 -22.30
C VAL A 596 5.11 2.98 -23.36
N PRO A 597 4.79 2.84 -24.67
CA PRO A 597 5.62 3.43 -25.71
C PRO A 597 5.84 4.91 -25.37
N GLN A 598 7.09 5.38 -25.29
CA GLN A 598 7.36 6.79 -25.10
C GLN A 598 6.79 7.55 -26.32
N LYS A 599 5.63 8.17 -26.14
CA LYS A 599 5.05 9.05 -27.15
C LYS A 599 5.84 10.37 -27.09
N LEU A 600 6.43 10.78 -28.20
CA LEU A 600 7.06 12.09 -28.30
C LEU A 600 5.97 13.16 -28.17
N GLU A 601 6.00 13.94 -27.07
CA GLU A 601 5.08 15.06 -26.87
C GLU A 601 5.31 16.18 -27.90
N LYS A 602 6.57 16.34 -28.31
CA LYS A 602 6.99 17.25 -29.38
C LYS A 602 8.13 16.62 -30.16
N VAL A 603 7.98 16.51 -31.47
CA VAL A 603 9.05 16.06 -32.37
C VAL A 603 10.01 17.23 -32.59
N ILE A 604 11.27 17.08 -32.16
CA ILE A 604 12.32 18.10 -32.33
C ILE A 604 12.97 17.96 -33.72
N TYR A 605 13.20 16.72 -34.15
CA TYR A 605 13.83 16.38 -35.42
C TYR A 605 13.38 14.99 -35.87
N THR A 606 13.31 14.77 -37.18
CA THR A 606 13.07 13.45 -37.79
C THR A 606 14.13 13.23 -38.85
N ALA A 607 14.91 12.15 -38.70
CA ALA A 607 15.86 11.74 -39.73
C ALA A 607 15.13 10.95 -40.82
N HIS A 608 15.43 11.22 -42.09
CA HIS A 608 14.91 10.46 -43.22
C HIS A 608 16.04 9.73 -43.93
N THR A 609 15.87 8.42 -44.13
CA THR A 609 16.80 7.57 -44.88
C THR A 609 16.06 6.70 -45.86
N HIS A 610 16.60 6.54 -47.06
CA HIS A 610 16.15 5.59 -48.07
C HIS A 610 17.15 4.43 -48.14
N THR A 611 16.65 3.19 -47.98
CA THR A 611 17.48 1.99 -47.97
C THR A 611 16.93 0.96 -48.95
N THR A 612 17.80 0.36 -49.77
CA THR A 612 17.47 -0.72 -50.70
C THR A 612 18.36 -1.94 -50.44
N GLY A 613 17.98 -3.15 -50.86
CA GLY A 613 18.86 -4.33 -50.87
C GLY A 613 19.23 -4.98 -49.52
N GLY A 614 18.72 -4.48 -48.39
CA GLY A 614 18.96 -5.11 -47.07
C GLY A 614 20.42 -5.01 -46.60
N ARG A 615 20.97 -6.12 -46.05
CA ARG A 615 22.35 -6.15 -45.48
C ARG A 615 23.47 -6.05 -46.51
N GLU A 616 23.17 -6.24 -47.78
CA GLU A 616 24.11 -6.12 -48.91
C GLU A 616 23.71 -4.98 -49.86
N GLY A 617 22.91 -4.06 -49.35
CA GLY A 617 22.27 -3.02 -50.12
C GLY A 617 22.97 -1.66 -50.04
N SER A 618 22.18 -0.59 -50.01
CA SER A 618 22.67 0.77 -49.84
C SER A 618 21.70 1.60 -49.03
N SER A 619 22.22 2.60 -48.33
CA SER A 619 21.42 3.55 -47.56
C SER A 619 21.88 4.99 -47.83
N SER A 620 20.92 5.89 -48.04
CA SER A 620 21.16 7.32 -48.22
C SER A 620 20.22 8.17 -47.36
N SER A 621 20.71 9.26 -46.77
CA SER A 621 19.86 10.29 -46.16
C SER A 621 19.28 11.22 -47.21
N ASP A 622 18.17 11.89 -46.88
CA ASP A 622 17.50 12.86 -47.76
C ASP A 622 18.33 14.12 -48.03
N ASP A 623 19.18 14.51 -47.07
CA ASP A 623 20.19 15.56 -47.22
C ASP A 623 21.49 15.11 -47.91
N ASN A 624 21.60 13.81 -48.24
CA ASN A 624 22.77 13.16 -48.84
C ASN A 624 24.07 13.29 -48.03
N LEU A 625 24.01 13.63 -46.73
CA LEU A 625 25.19 13.63 -45.85
C LEU A 625 25.63 12.22 -45.45
N LEU A 626 24.71 11.26 -45.45
CA LEU A 626 24.99 9.84 -45.33
C LEU A 626 24.69 9.15 -46.66
N VAL A 627 25.70 8.65 -47.36
CA VAL A 627 25.54 7.81 -48.55
C VAL A 627 26.54 6.66 -48.43
N THR A 628 26.04 5.44 -48.22
CA THR A 628 26.90 4.28 -47.99
C THR A 628 26.33 2.99 -48.55
N ALA A 629 27.21 2.12 -49.07
CA ALA A 629 26.88 0.72 -49.33
C ALA A 629 26.83 -0.05 -48.01
N LEU A 630 26.01 -1.08 -47.94
CA LEU A 630 25.93 -1.98 -46.79
C LEU A 630 26.54 -3.33 -47.16
N GLY A 631 27.27 -3.94 -46.23
CA GLY A 631 27.90 -5.23 -46.44
C GLY A 631 27.77 -6.17 -45.25
N LEU A 632 27.82 -7.48 -45.52
CA LEU A 632 27.97 -8.50 -44.48
C LEU A 632 29.41 -8.48 -43.94
N PRO A 633 29.61 -8.65 -42.62
CA PRO A 633 30.95 -8.79 -42.07
C PRO A 633 31.60 -10.10 -42.54
N ALA A 634 32.94 -10.12 -42.61
CA ALA A 634 33.71 -11.29 -43.05
C ALA A 634 33.42 -12.56 -42.23
N SER A 635 33.17 -12.40 -40.92
CA SER A 635 32.78 -13.50 -40.02
C SER A 635 31.42 -14.13 -40.35
N MET A 636 30.58 -13.45 -41.15
CA MET A 636 29.30 -13.94 -41.64
C MET A 636 29.33 -14.25 -43.15
N GLY A 637 30.52 -14.35 -43.76
CA GLY A 637 30.70 -14.72 -45.17
C GLY A 637 30.67 -13.57 -46.17
N GLY A 638 30.71 -12.30 -45.71
CA GLY A 638 30.78 -11.13 -46.58
C GLY A 638 32.20 -10.67 -46.93
N SER A 639 32.31 -9.68 -47.82
CA SER A 639 33.57 -9.10 -48.32
C SER A 639 34.24 -8.10 -47.36
N ALA A 640 33.54 -7.64 -46.33
CA ALA A 640 34.01 -6.64 -45.34
C ALA A 640 34.52 -5.31 -45.95
N ASP A 641 34.04 -4.96 -47.14
CA ASP A 641 34.37 -3.75 -47.91
C ASP A 641 33.36 -2.61 -47.71
N ALA A 642 32.29 -2.85 -46.97
CA ALA A 642 31.25 -1.89 -46.64
C ALA A 642 30.81 -2.01 -45.17
N PRO A 643 30.34 -0.93 -44.53
CA PRO A 643 29.85 -0.98 -43.16
C PRO A 643 28.59 -1.85 -43.03
N ASN A 644 28.46 -2.53 -41.89
CA ASN A 644 27.27 -3.30 -41.55
C ASN A 644 26.32 -2.51 -40.62
N PRO A 645 25.05 -2.92 -40.49
CA PRO A 645 24.08 -2.23 -39.62
C PRO A 645 24.53 -2.10 -38.16
N GLU A 646 25.24 -3.11 -37.62
CA GLU A 646 25.71 -3.11 -36.23
C GLU A 646 26.80 -2.04 -36.00
N GLN A 647 27.69 -1.83 -36.97
CA GLN A 647 28.70 -0.77 -36.94
C GLN A 647 28.07 0.63 -37.00
N LEU A 648 27.06 0.82 -37.87
CA LEU A 648 26.32 2.07 -37.96
C LEU A 648 25.55 2.37 -36.68
N LEU A 649 24.93 1.34 -36.08
CA LEU A 649 24.27 1.45 -34.78
C LEU A 649 25.28 1.81 -33.68
N GLY A 650 26.42 1.14 -33.61
CA GLY A 650 27.46 1.41 -32.62
C GLY A 650 27.99 2.84 -32.67
N ALA A 651 28.25 3.35 -33.87
CA ALA A 651 28.69 4.74 -34.08
C ALA A 651 27.64 5.76 -33.61
N GLY A 652 26.36 5.56 -33.96
CA GLY A 652 25.27 6.42 -33.50
C GLY A 652 25.08 6.36 -31.98
N PHE A 653 25.19 5.16 -31.41
CA PHE A 653 25.07 4.94 -29.97
C PHE A 653 26.18 5.67 -29.19
N ALA A 654 27.44 5.52 -29.63
CA ALA A 654 28.60 6.20 -29.03
C ALA A 654 28.46 7.72 -29.12
N ALA A 655 28.10 8.26 -30.29
CA ALA A 655 27.93 9.69 -30.49
C ALA A 655 26.84 10.26 -29.57
N SER A 656 25.67 9.61 -29.50
CA SER A 656 24.59 10.03 -28.60
C SER A 656 25.00 9.96 -27.12
N PHE A 657 25.81 8.96 -26.73
CA PHE A 657 26.26 8.82 -25.35
C PHE A 657 27.29 9.90 -24.97
N ILE A 658 28.23 10.24 -25.87
CA ILE A 658 29.16 11.35 -25.67
C ILE A 658 28.41 12.68 -25.50
N THR A 659 27.42 12.97 -26.34
CA THR A 659 26.59 14.18 -26.20
C THR A 659 25.89 14.23 -24.84
N THR A 660 25.40 13.09 -24.36
CA THR A 660 24.77 12.99 -23.03
C THR A 660 25.76 13.25 -21.90
N LEU A 661 26.97 12.69 -21.99
CA LEU A 661 28.05 12.96 -21.02
C LEU A 661 28.40 14.45 -20.98
N GLN A 662 28.53 15.08 -22.13
CA GLN A 662 28.81 16.52 -22.25
C GLN A 662 27.72 17.37 -21.59
N GLN A 663 26.45 17.05 -21.84
CA GLN A 663 25.32 17.77 -21.23
C GLN A 663 25.31 17.64 -19.69
N LEU A 664 25.49 16.42 -19.18
CA LEU A 664 25.48 16.17 -17.72
C LEU A 664 26.70 16.77 -17.00
N ALA A 665 27.86 16.77 -17.65
CA ALA A 665 29.05 17.41 -17.10
C ALA A 665 28.89 18.93 -17.06
N ALA A 666 28.34 19.55 -18.12
CA ALA A 666 28.05 20.98 -18.15
C ALA A 666 27.06 21.39 -17.04
N GLN A 667 26.01 20.60 -16.79
CA GLN A 667 25.07 20.83 -15.69
C GLN A 667 25.72 20.77 -14.30
N GLN A 668 26.79 19.99 -14.16
CA GLN A 668 27.54 19.84 -12.92
C GLN A 668 28.78 20.74 -12.88
N LEU A 669 28.93 21.65 -13.85
CA LEU A 669 30.08 22.56 -13.98
C LEU A 669 31.43 21.81 -14.04
N ILE A 670 31.43 20.61 -14.63
CA ILE A 670 32.62 19.79 -14.87
C ILE A 670 33.08 20.03 -16.30
N GLU A 671 34.31 20.52 -16.47
CA GLU A 671 34.94 20.62 -17.79
C GLU A 671 35.45 19.26 -18.25
N LEU A 672 34.89 18.76 -19.34
CA LEU A 672 35.33 17.52 -19.97
C LEU A 672 36.47 17.76 -20.96
N PRO A 673 37.43 16.82 -21.09
CA PRO A 673 38.51 16.95 -22.05
C PRO A 673 37.99 16.81 -23.49
N SER A 674 38.65 17.43 -24.46
CA SER A 674 38.23 17.39 -25.87
C SER A 674 38.46 16.03 -26.54
N ASN A 675 39.25 15.14 -25.94
CA ASN A 675 39.63 13.84 -26.46
C ASN A 675 38.87 12.67 -25.80
N ILE A 676 37.64 12.90 -25.33
CA ILE A 676 36.75 11.81 -24.90
C ILE A 676 36.54 10.85 -26.07
N SER A 677 36.65 9.57 -25.79
CA SER A 677 36.41 8.51 -26.75
C SER A 677 35.48 7.46 -26.17
N ILE A 678 34.76 6.76 -27.04
CA ILE A 678 34.00 5.55 -26.68
C ILE A 678 34.32 4.49 -27.71
N ASN A 679 34.85 3.36 -27.24
CA ASN A 679 34.95 2.15 -28.04
C ASN A 679 33.62 1.40 -27.92
N SER A 680 32.81 1.45 -28.97
CA SER A 680 31.52 0.76 -29.03
C SER A 680 31.64 -0.59 -29.72
N SER A 681 31.09 -1.63 -29.10
CA SER A 681 30.92 -2.96 -29.68
C SER A 681 29.44 -3.30 -29.70
N VAL A 682 28.91 -3.63 -30.89
CA VAL A 682 27.53 -4.12 -31.06
C VAL A 682 27.60 -5.54 -31.58
N SER A 683 27.05 -6.48 -30.82
CA SER A 683 26.99 -7.90 -31.18
C SER A 683 25.62 -8.25 -31.74
N LEU A 684 25.58 -9.12 -32.75
CA LEU A 684 24.38 -9.78 -33.26
C LEU A 684 24.48 -11.27 -32.93
N GLY A 685 23.46 -11.83 -32.28
CA GLY A 685 23.46 -13.23 -31.81
C GLY A 685 22.09 -13.88 -31.81
N GLN A 686 22.04 -15.17 -31.45
CA GLN A 686 20.78 -15.91 -31.29
C GLN A 686 20.20 -15.74 -29.89
N THR A 687 18.87 -15.68 -29.83
CA THR A 687 18.04 -15.61 -28.62
C THR A 687 16.88 -16.60 -28.76
N PRO A 688 16.18 -16.97 -27.67
CA PRO A 688 15.01 -17.85 -27.74
C PRO A 688 13.89 -17.36 -28.67
N GLN A 689 13.83 -16.05 -28.94
CA GLN A 689 12.82 -15.42 -29.80
C GLN A 689 13.33 -15.13 -31.24
N GLY A 690 14.58 -15.49 -31.57
CA GLY A 690 15.19 -15.21 -32.88
C GLY A 690 16.53 -14.48 -32.76
N LEU A 691 16.87 -13.60 -33.71
CA LEU A 691 18.09 -12.80 -33.64
C LEU A 691 17.93 -11.64 -32.64
N GLY A 692 18.97 -11.38 -31.85
CA GLY A 692 19.03 -10.27 -30.89
C GLY A 692 20.37 -9.54 -30.93
N LEU A 693 20.42 -8.36 -30.30
CA LEU A 693 21.61 -7.53 -30.21
C LEU A 693 22.15 -7.46 -28.78
N ALA A 694 23.40 -7.07 -28.62
CA ALA A 694 24.00 -6.64 -27.35
C ALA A 694 24.96 -5.47 -27.59
N VAL A 695 25.08 -4.55 -26.63
CA VAL A 695 25.94 -3.35 -26.75
C VAL A 695 26.93 -3.31 -25.58
N ASN A 696 28.20 -3.10 -25.89
CA ASN A 696 29.25 -2.81 -24.92
C ASN A 696 29.94 -1.49 -25.29
N LEU A 697 29.99 -0.55 -24.35
CA LEU A 697 30.67 0.74 -24.51
C LEU A 697 31.81 0.85 -23.49
N ILE A 698 33.04 1.01 -23.98
CA ILE A 698 34.19 1.33 -23.13
C ILE A 698 34.45 2.83 -23.28
N VAL A 699 34.20 3.58 -22.22
CA VAL A 699 34.30 5.04 -22.18
C VAL A 699 35.67 5.45 -21.67
N GLU A 700 36.30 6.40 -22.35
CA GLU A 700 37.57 7.01 -21.96
C GLU A 700 37.36 8.50 -21.70
N ILE A 701 37.62 8.93 -20.45
CA ILE A 701 37.51 10.35 -20.04
C ILE A 701 38.85 10.79 -19.41
N PRO A 702 39.87 11.13 -20.22
CA PRO A 702 41.20 11.44 -19.72
C PRO A 702 41.23 12.64 -18.75
N GLY A 703 41.94 12.53 -17.63
CA GLY A 703 42.14 13.65 -16.72
C GLY A 703 40.98 13.97 -15.78
N ILE A 704 39.90 13.16 -15.78
CA ILE A 704 38.83 13.23 -14.79
C ILE A 704 39.03 12.13 -13.73
N GLU A 705 38.76 12.46 -12.47
CA GLU A 705 38.82 11.51 -11.37
C GLU A 705 37.86 10.33 -11.62
N ARG A 706 38.33 9.09 -11.39
CA ARG A 706 37.59 7.86 -11.72
C ARG A 706 36.20 7.81 -11.08
N ALA A 707 36.06 8.28 -9.83
CA ALA A 707 34.76 8.32 -9.14
C ALA A 707 33.77 9.27 -9.83
N ILE A 708 34.22 10.46 -10.24
CA ILE A 708 33.42 11.45 -10.96
C ILE A 708 33.04 10.94 -12.35
N ALA A 709 33.99 10.36 -13.08
CA ALA A 709 33.75 9.77 -14.39
C ALA A 709 32.73 8.62 -14.32
N GLN A 710 32.83 7.75 -13.31
CA GLN A 710 31.91 6.63 -13.11
C GLN A 710 30.49 7.11 -12.73
N ASP A 711 30.36 8.15 -11.91
CA ASP A 711 29.08 8.77 -11.59
C ASP A 711 28.44 9.42 -12.83
N LEU A 712 29.22 10.15 -13.64
CA LEU A 712 28.77 10.71 -14.92
C LEU A 712 28.27 9.62 -15.88
N ILE A 713 28.99 8.50 -16.02
CA ILE A 713 28.56 7.36 -16.85
C ILE A 713 27.26 6.75 -16.32
N THR A 714 27.15 6.58 -15.00
CA THR A 714 25.95 6.01 -14.36
C THR A 714 24.72 6.89 -14.58
N LYS A 715 24.89 8.21 -14.48
CA LYS A 715 23.83 9.19 -14.77
C LYS A 715 23.51 9.22 -16.26
N ALA A 716 24.51 9.24 -17.14
CA ALA A 716 24.35 9.28 -18.59
C ALA A 716 23.58 8.07 -19.12
N LYS A 717 23.85 6.87 -18.61
CA LYS A 717 23.12 5.65 -18.96
C LYS A 717 21.60 5.75 -18.73
N LYS A 718 21.15 6.54 -17.75
CA LYS A 718 19.73 6.70 -17.42
C LYS A 718 18.99 7.67 -18.34
N VAL A 719 19.69 8.62 -18.94
CA VAL A 719 19.08 9.73 -19.69
C VAL A 719 19.43 9.75 -21.18
N CYS A 720 20.46 8.99 -21.59
CA CYS A 720 20.84 8.87 -23.00
C CYS A 720 19.66 8.32 -23.83
N PRO A 721 19.25 9.01 -24.91
CA PRO A 721 18.13 8.58 -25.76
C PRO A 721 18.30 7.16 -26.31
N TYR A 722 19.50 6.80 -26.76
CA TYR A 722 19.79 5.46 -27.29
C TYR A 722 19.75 4.38 -26.20
N CYS A 723 20.30 4.64 -25.01
CA CYS A 723 20.16 3.72 -23.87
C CYS A 723 18.69 3.50 -23.49
N ASN A 724 17.90 4.57 -23.48
CA ASN A 724 16.48 4.49 -23.15
C ASN A 724 15.66 3.76 -24.21
N ALA A 725 15.96 3.96 -25.50
CA ALA A 725 15.25 3.30 -26.61
C ALA A 725 15.35 1.76 -26.56
N VAL A 726 16.48 1.24 -26.09
CA VAL A 726 16.74 -0.22 -26.03
C VAL A 726 16.74 -0.79 -24.61
N LYS A 727 16.32 0.02 -23.61
CA LYS A 727 16.32 -0.35 -22.20
C LYS A 727 15.46 -1.59 -21.95
N ASP A 728 16.04 -2.56 -21.24
CA ASP A 728 15.47 -3.88 -20.93
C ASP A 728 15.01 -4.66 -22.18
N ASN A 729 15.51 -4.33 -23.38
CA ASN A 729 15.29 -5.09 -24.62
C ASN A 729 16.58 -5.81 -25.08
N ILE A 730 17.75 -5.20 -24.84
CA ILE A 730 19.07 -5.79 -25.14
C ILE A 730 20.04 -5.59 -23.96
N PRO A 731 21.03 -6.47 -23.76
CA PRO A 731 22.12 -6.24 -22.81
C PRO A 731 22.93 -4.97 -23.18
N ILE A 732 23.17 -4.10 -22.19
CA ILE A 732 23.99 -2.88 -22.35
C ILE A 732 25.01 -2.81 -21.22
N GLU A 733 26.27 -3.05 -21.55
CA GLU A 733 27.41 -2.91 -20.66
C GLU A 733 28.14 -1.61 -20.96
N ILE A 734 28.45 -0.84 -19.92
CA ILE A 734 29.22 0.40 -20.06
C ILE A 734 30.27 0.41 -18.97
N SER A 735 31.54 0.48 -19.36
CA SER A 735 32.67 0.49 -18.46
C SER A 735 33.55 1.70 -18.71
N LEU A 736 34.23 2.15 -17.65
CA LEU A 736 35.27 3.17 -17.72
C LEU A 736 36.62 2.48 -17.88
N SER A 737 37.38 2.88 -18.91
CA SER A 737 38.76 2.43 -19.16
C SER A 737 39.66 2.74 -17.95
#